data_AF-A0A1V9DXQ7-F1
#
_entry.id   AF-A0A1V9DXQ7-F1
#
_cell.length_a   1.000
_cell.length_b   1.000
_cell.length_c   1.000
_cell.angle_alpha   90.00
_cell.angle_beta   90.00
_cell.angle_gamma   90.00
#
_symmetry.space_group_name_H-M   'P 1'
#
loop_
_entity.id
_entity.type
_entity.pdbx_description
1 polymer ?
#
loop_
_entity_poly.entity_id
_entity_poly.type
_entity_poly.pdbx_seq_one_letter_code
_entity_poly.pdbx_strand_id
1 'polypeptide(L)'
;MLKTTLRPLAIGISMWAVTAQAQTVKPFTNSVGMKMIGVQKGTFNMGAETSKFQLGEVTVYSKDAPYYDETPVHAVTITAPFYISETEVTIGQFSRFKKEYKGSDHFKPYVSGISWNEASEFCKWLSKKEGKTYRLPTEAEWEYACRAGTQTLFWSGNSLPTDDTNPWGIKNMHSGVAEWCYDWYGEYSEAAQTDPVGYTAGLSKVIRGGAAHTSELEDNSPDFHPITDAAFYRAANRASMQPDCPATGTDQVTPHFVGFRIVQGALPVTQPLPVTASFPLQGVKQSTTQFAQLGPDATQPYFKARQVMASPPDLTYPWENQVAGLHPANQGKVHSSGFVACPNGDLLLVGFSSSRLKSESAYNTTMVVTRLRAGAEGWEMPGLFYDRSNINDQSALLWNDNGTLWFFGGGRGLGNIPFVFTKSTDNGATWSALQTPVIKGGVEPFAPQPINSAFRAPDGTIYFGSDAIDASSFLWASKDNGKTWYDTKGRTKGRHTTFVMLKDNRILGMGGKNSNVEGYMPQTFSSDNGKTWSGNTKSAFAALGSNQRPVIMRLKSGRLFFAGDYQDIKMMDNPPPKDITDRGSYVALSDDDGKTWTIKKLEMAPEHNDWHGVVKRGSKPQHGFGTLGYCAATQTPNGVIHLMTSKGKPSMHFALNEAWILSGFTGEVNQQPGNDSSGIKQIEEKYSNGKTRITSGGFLGKNGFVLQGKEAWYYDNGVKQYEATFNKGVLQGMESYWDRDGKLLWTRDHTPYGTTVWTNYWSNGAKRSVSTWWGLTATGPATSFDRDGKVLHQIMFDEGRRVVTEAKSEIQE
;
A
#
# COMPACT_ATOMS: atom_id res chain seq x y z
N MET A 1 24.63 -0.17 78.52
CA MET A 1 23.53 -1.17 78.59
C MET A 1 22.59 -0.86 77.44
N LEU A 2 22.55 -1.76 76.46
CA LEU A 2 21.99 -1.54 75.13
C LEU A 2 20.98 -2.65 74.84
N LYS A 3 19.97 -2.30 74.02
CA LYS A 3 19.00 -3.16 73.31
C LYS A 3 17.69 -3.44 74.04
N THR A 4 16.63 -2.84 73.51
CA THR A 4 15.41 -3.60 73.20
C THR A 4 14.77 -3.00 71.95
N THR A 5 14.66 -3.87 70.96
CA THR A 5 14.22 -3.69 69.58
C THR A 5 12.69 -3.77 69.51
N LEU A 6 12.03 -2.75 68.95
CA LEU A 6 10.64 -2.84 68.52
C LEU A 6 10.60 -3.35 67.07
N ARG A 7 9.99 -4.52 66.87
CA ARG A 7 9.64 -5.09 65.56
C ARG A 7 8.36 -4.41 65.04
N PRO A 8 8.26 -4.02 63.76
CA PRO A 8 6.98 -3.85 63.11
C PRO A 8 6.49 -5.19 62.53
N LEU A 9 5.19 -5.43 62.69
CA LEU A 9 4.43 -6.53 62.10
C LEU A 9 4.61 -6.54 60.57
N ALA A 10 5.08 -7.66 60.01
CA ALA A 10 4.92 -7.96 58.61
C ALA A 10 3.49 -8.48 58.39
N ILE A 11 2.63 -7.64 57.79
CA ILE A 11 1.37 -8.11 57.20
C ILE A 11 1.76 -8.81 55.90
N GLY A 12 1.70 -10.15 55.91
CA GLY A 12 1.85 -10.95 54.71
C GLY A 12 0.72 -10.61 53.74
N ILE A 13 1.07 -9.96 52.63
CA ILE A 13 0.19 -9.87 51.45
C ILE A 13 0.22 -11.26 50.83
N SER A 14 -0.86 -12.02 51.05
CA SER A 14 -1.10 -13.28 50.38
C SER A 14 -1.11 -13.05 48.87
N MET A 15 -0.25 -13.79 48.16
CA MET A 15 -0.34 -13.98 46.72
C MET A 15 -1.76 -14.45 46.38
N TRP A 16 -2.48 -13.68 45.58
CA TRP A 16 -3.67 -14.18 44.91
C TRP A 16 -3.22 -15.27 43.94
N ALA A 17 -3.41 -16.52 44.35
CA ALA A 17 -3.36 -17.65 43.44
C ALA A 17 -4.42 -17.43 42.36
N VAL A 18 -3.98 -17.32 41.10
CA VAL A 18 -4.87 -17.44 39.94
C VAL A 18 -5.49 -18.84 40.03
N THR A 19 -6.75 -18.91 40.43
CA THR A 19 -7.50 -20.15 40.39
C THR A 19 -7.84 -20.42 38.92
N ALA A 20 -7.28 -21.49 38.37
CA ALA A 20 -7.67 -22.00 37.07
C ALA A 20 -9.17 -22.29 37.09
N GLN A 21 -9.96 -21.48 36.38
CA GLN A 21 -11.39 -21.72 36.24
C GLN A 21 -11.54 -23.06 35.50
N ALA A 22 -12.05 -24.09 36.19
CA ALA A 22 -12.24 -25.41 35.62
C ALA A 22 -13.12 -25.33 34.37
N GLN A 23 -12.65 -25.91 33.27
CA GLN A 23 -13.32 -25.95 31.97
C GLN A 23 -14.64 -26.73 32.10
N THR A 24 -15.79 -26.04 32.14
CA THR A 24 -17.11 -26.65 32.40
C THR A 24 -17.71 -27.34 31.17
N VAL A 25 -17.14 -27.12 29.98
CA VAL A 25 -17.60 -27.74 28.73
C VAL A 25 -16.68 -28.92 28.40
N LYS A 26 -17.22 -30.13 28.55
CA LYS A 26 -16.45 -31.37 28.35
C LYS A 26 -15.91 -31.45 26.90
N PRO A 27 -14.62 -31.77 26.71
CA PRO A 27 -14.06 -31.97 25.39
C PRO A 27 -14.68 -33.21 24.73
N PHE A 28 -14.69 -33.24 23.40
CA PHE A 28 -15.13 -34.39 22.61
C PHE A 28 -14.19 -34.64 21.43
N THR A 29 -14.29 -35.81 20.80
CA THR A 29 -13.57 -36.11 19.54
C THR A 29 -14.58 -36.25 18.41
N ASN A 30 -14.35 -35.56 17.29
CA ASN A 30 -15.27 -35.60 16.14
C ASN A 30 -15.02 -36.82 15.23
N SER A 31 -15.79 -36.97 14.15
CA SER A 31 -15.71 -38.13 13.23
C SER A 31 -14.40 -38.25 12.45
N VAL A 32 -13.60 -37.18 12.43
CA VAL A 32 -12.27 -37.17 11.80
C VAL A 32 -11.11 -37.28 12.79
N GLY A 33 -11.41 -37.53 14.07
CA GLY A 33 -10.40 -37.74 15.11
C GLY A 33 -9.82 -36.45 15.69
N MET A 34 -10.47 -35.29 15.47
CA MET A 34 -10.06 -34.03 16.10
C MET A 34 -10.61 -33.96 17.51
N LYS A 35 -9.74 -33.75 18.49
CA LYS A 35 -10.14 -33.41 19.86
C LYS A 35 -10.55 -31.93 19.88
N MET A 36 -11.75 -31.67 20.39
CA MET A 36 -12.37 -30.36 20.48
C MET A 36 -12.41 -29.93 21.95
N ILE A 37 -11.84 -28.77 22.24
CA ILE A 37 -11.66 -28.17 23.56
C ILE A 37 -12.74 -27.10 23.78
N GLY A 38 -13.41 -27.14 24.93
CA GLY A 38 -14.48 -26.20 25.26
C GLY A 38 -13.94 -24.89 25.84
N VAL A 39 -14.16 -23.76 25.16
CA VAL A 39 -13.77 -22.43 25.63
C VAL A 39 -15.00 -21.75 26.25
N GLN A 40 -14.85 -21.23 27.48
CA GLN A 40 -15.94 -20.50 28.15
C GLN A 40 -16.11 -19.10 27.59
N LYS A 41 -17.30 -18.52 27.76
CA LYS A 41 -17.52 -17.10 27.50
C LYS A 41 -16.68 -16.23 28.45
N GLY A 42 -16.35 -15.00 28.04
CA GLY A 42 -15.63 -14.06 28.88
C GLY A 42 -15.21 -12.79 28.14
N THR A 43 -14.55 -11.89 28.85
CA THR A 43 -14.08 -10.60 28.32
C THR A 43 -12.56 -10.53 28.44
N PHE A 44 -11.90 -9.98 27.42
CA PHE A 44 -10.45 -9.74 27.41
C PHE A 44 -10.12 -8.44 26.67
N ASN A 45 -8.87 -8.00 26.81
CA ASN A 45 -8.32 -6.88 26.04
C ASN A 45 -7.60 -7.45 24.81
N MET A 46 -8.10 -7.10 23.62
CA MET A 46 -7.53 -7.50 22.33
C MET A 46 -6.47 -6.50 21.88
N GLY A 47 -5.37 -6.99 21.32
CA GLY A 47 -4.23 -6.17 20.91
C GLY A 47 -3.15 -6.00 21.97
N ALA A 48 -2.16 -5.14 21.72
CA ALA A 48 -1.11 -4.80 22.68
C ALA A 48 -0.64 -3.35 22.54
N GLU A 49 -0.54 -2.63 23.66
CA GLU A 49 -0.07 -1.23 23.70
C GLU A 49 1.39 -1.11 24.15
N THR A 50 1.88 -2.07 24.94
CA THR A 50 3.28 -2.10 25.38
C THR A 50 3.73 -3.54 25.55
N SER A 51 4.91 -3.85 25.05
CA SER A 51 5.64 -4.97 25.62
C SER A 51 7.10 -4.59 25.73
N LYS A 52 7.62 -4.66 26.95
CA LYS A 52 9.07 -4.65 27.21
C LYS A 52 9.68 -5.98 26.74
N PHE A 53 9.42 -6.38 25.50
CA PHE A 53 10.34 -7.26 24.79
C PHE A 53 11.61 -6.45 24.60
N GLN A 54 12.80 -7.01 24.82
CA GLN A 54 14.06 -6.27 24.69
C GLN A 54 14.24 -5.75 23.25
N LEU A 55 13.71 -4.56 23.00
CA LEU A 55 13.99 -3.66 21.87
C LEU A 55 14.22 -2.23 22.38
N GLY A 56 14.57 -2.08 23.66
CA GLY A 56 15.24 -0.89 24.21
C GLY A 56 14.41 0.37 24.47
N GLU A 57 13.33 0.66 23.75
CA GLU A 57 12.62 1.95 23.87
C GLU A 57 11.09 1.86 23.85
N VAL A 58 10.44 2.85 24.47
CA VAL A 58 8.97 3.01 24.54
C VAL A 58 8.39 3.19 23.13
N THR A 59 7.27 2.53 22.85
CA THR A 59 6.62 2.47 21.54
C THR A 59 6.06 3.82 21.11
N VAL A 60 6.60 4.36 20.01
CA VAL A 60 5.99 5.43 19.22
C VAL A 60 4.96 4.78 18.28
N TYR A 61 3.80 5.40 18.02
CA TYR A 61 2.68 4.86 17.21
C TYR A 61 3.01 4.71 15.70
N SER A 62 4.19 4.23 15.31
CA SER A 62 4.62 4.11 13.90
C SER A 62 4.52 2.68 13.38
N LYS A 63 4.40 2.49 12.06
CA LYS A 63 4.51 1.15 11.46
C LYS A 63 5.92 0.54 11.59
N ASP A 64 6.92 1.32 12.02
CA ASP A 64 8.20 0.79 12.50
C ASP A 64 8.08 0.13 13.88
N ALA A 65 7.03 0.46 14.65
CA ALA A 65 6.80 -0.16 15.93
C ALA A 65 6.23 -1.56 15.73
N PRO A 66 6.74 -2.56 16.47
CA PRO A 66 6.37 -3.97 16.30
C PRO A 66 4.93 -4.30 16.70
N TYR A 67 4.14 -3.31 17.15
CA TYR A 67 2.75 -3.48 17.60
C TYR A 67 1.76 -2.58 16.84
N TYR A 68 2.18 -1.90 15.77
CA TYR A 68 1.29 -0.98 15.03
C TYR A 68 -0.07 -1.60 14.69
N ASP A 69 -0.04 -2.80 14.09
CA ASP A 69 -1.26 -3.52 13.70
C ASP A 69 -2.05 -4.08 14.89
N GLU A 70 -1.46 -4.11 16.09
CA GLU A 70 -2.06 -4.61 17.33
C GLU A 70 -2.73 -3.49 18.14
N THR A 71 -2.75 -2.26 17.63
CA THR A 71 -3.29 -1.08 18.30
C THR A 71 -4.49 -0.49 17.54
N PRO A 72 -5.43 0.18 18.25
CA PRO A 72 -5.49 0.35 19.71
C PRO A 72 -5.97 -0.91 20.46
N VAL A 73 -5.57 -1.04 21.72
CA VAL A 73 -6.13 -2.08 22.60
C VAL A 73 -7.58 -1.74 22.91
N HIS A 74 -8.45 -2.73 22.84
CA HIS A 74 -9.89 -2.57 23.07
C HIS A 74 -10.49 -3.79 23.76
N ALA A 75 -11.57 -3.57 24.50
CA ALA A 75 -12.27 -4.63 25.21
C ALA A 75 -13.13 -5.47 24.24
N VAL A 76 -12.99 -6.79 24.30
CA VAL A 76 -13.80 -7.73 23.52
C VAL A 76 -14.48 -8.71 24.46
N THR A 77 -15.80 -8.88 24.29
CA THR A 77 -16.61 -9.85 25.04
C THR A 77 -17.06 -10.99 24.12
N ILE A 78 -16.66 -12.21 24.46
CA ILE A 78 -17.19 -13.46 23.92
C ILE A 78 -18.40 -13.86 24.77
N THR A 79 -19.60 -13.92 24.21
CA THR A 79 -20.85 -14.11 24.99
C THR A 79 -21.29 -15.55 25.14
N ALA A 80 -20.86 -16.42 24.23
CA ALA A 80 -21.23 -17.83 24.21
C ALA A 80 -19.99 -18.73 24.28
N PRO A 81 -20.06 -19.85 25.02
CA PRO A 81 -19.00 -20.85 24.94
C PRO A 81 -18.96 -21.48 23.54
N PHE A 82 -17.78 -21.86 23.09
CA PHE A 82 -17.56 -22.51 21.80
C PHE A 82 -16.55 -23.66 21.94
N TYR A 83 -16.46 -24.49 20.91
CA TYR A 83 -15.46 -25.56 20.83
C TYR A 83 -14.41 -25.21 19.80
N ILE A 84 -13.13 -25.33 20.14
CA ILE A 84 -11.99 -25.15 19.21
C ILE A 84 -11.14 -26.42 19.18
N SER A 85 -10.56 -26.77 18.04
CA SER A 85 -9.68 -27.95 17.97
C SER A 85 -8.44 -27.78 18.87
N GLU A 86 -8.02 -28.86 19.53
CA GLU A 86 -6.86 -28.88 20.45
C GLU A 86 -5.59 -28.42 19.74
N THR A 87 -5.40 -28.85 18.50
CA THR A 87 -4.30 -28.48 17.62
C THR A 87 -4.84 -27.91 16.31
N GLU A 88 -3.92 -27.46 15.47
CA GLU A 88 -4.15 -27.20 14.05
C GLU A 88 -4.56 -28.47 13.31
N VAL A 89 -5.19 -28.30 12.15
CA VAL A 89 -5.63 -29.42 11.31
C VAL A 89 -4.42 -30.19 10.80
N THR A 90 -4.41 -31.50 11.03
CA THR A 90 -3.32 -32.37 10.56
C THR A 90 -3.43 -32.67 9.07
N ILE A 91 -2.30 -33.00 8.43
CA ILE A 91 -2.24 -33.49 7.05
C ILE A 91 -3.19 -34.68 6.87
N GLY A 92 -3.22 -35.61 7.83
CA GLY A 92 -4.09 -36.80 7.78
C GLY A 92 -5.58 -36.47 7.86
N GLN A 93 -5.97 -35.43 8.61
CA GLN A 93 -7.35 -34.94 8.65
C GLN A 93 -7.71 -34.21 7.35
N PHE A 94 -6.85 -33.30 6.87
CA PHE A 94 -7.08 -32.54 5.64
C PHE A 94 -7.15 -33.44 4.40
N SER A 95 -6.32 -34.49 4.35
CA SER A 95 -6.30 -35.46 3.24
C SER A 95 -7.60 -36.25 3.07
N ARG A 96 -8.50 -36.26 4.09
CA ARG A 96 -9.85 -36.83 3.96
C ARG A 96 -10.77 -35.97 3.10
N PHE A 97 -10.49 -34.68 3.02
CA PHE A 97 -11.16 -33.70 2.16
C PHE A 97 -10.45 -33.58 0.80
N LYS A 98 -9.12 -33.42 0.81
CA LYS A 98 -8.30 -33.17 -0.38
C LYS A 98 -7.11 -34.12 -0.45
N LYS A 99 -7.27 -35.25 -1.15
CA LYS A 99 -6.29 -36.36 -1.16
C LYS A 99 -4.97 -36.01 -1.85
N GLU A 100 -5.01 -35.09 -2.80
CA GLU A 100 -3.88 -34.65 -3.60
C GLU A 100 -2.97 -33.65 -2.89
N TYR A 101 -3.35 -33.16 -1.70
CA TYR A 101 -2.53 -32.25 -0.93
C TYR A 101 -1.23 -32.93 -0.48
N LYS A 102 -0.09 -32.29 -0.80
CA LYS A 102 1.24 -32.70 -0.37
C LYS A 102 1.67 -31.79 0.77
N GLY A 103 1.79 -32.34 1.98
CA GLY A 103 2.20 -31.55 3.14
C GLY A 103 3.66 -31.09 3.07
N SER A 104 3.96 -30.00 3.77
CA SER A 104 5.33 -29.54 4.04
C SER A 104 5.95 -30.33 5.21
N ASP A 105 7.26 -30.56 5.16
CA ASP A 105 7.99 -31.22 6.26
C ASP A 105 8.17 -30.31 7.48
N HIS A 106 8.17 -28.99 7.30
CA HIS A 106 8.48 -27.99 8.34
C HIS A 106 7.52 -28.01 9.53
N PHE A 107 6.23 -28.29 9.28
CA PHE A 107 5.18 -28.26 10.30
C PHE A 107 4.50 -29.60 10.50
N LYS A 108 5.13 -30.72 10.10
CA LYS A 108 4.55 -32.04 10.32
C LYS A 108 4.20 -32.23 11.81
N PRO A 109 2.99 -32.73 12.13
CA PRO A 109 2.00 -33.34 11.24
C PRO A 109 0.90 -32.40 10.72
N TYR A 110 1.04 -31.07 10.84
CA TYR A 110 0.00 -30.08 10.53
C TYR A 110 0.00 -29.62 9.06
N VAL A 111 -1.19 -29.27 8.58
CA VAL A 111 -1.40 -28.69 7.24
C VAL A 111 -0.84 -27.26 7.22
N SER A 112 -0.19 -26.85 6.14
CA SER A 112 0.35 -25.51 5.99
C SER A 112 0.43 -25.13 4.51
N GLY A 113 0.38 -23.82 4.24
CA GLY A 113 0.52 -23.32 2.89
C GLY A 113 -0.67 -23.66 1.97
N ILE A 114 -1.85 -23.60 2.58
CA ILE A 114 -3.14 -23.67 1.89
C ILE A 114 -3.81 -22.31 1.92
N SER A 115 -4.72 -22.06 0.98
CA SER A 115 -5.47 -20.81 0.95
C SER A 115 -6.55 -20.75 2.01
N TRP A 116 -6.93 -19.54 2.41
CA TRP A 116 -8.09 -19.32 3.28
C TRP A 116 -9.35 -19.97 2.69
N ASN A 117 -9.50 -19.89 1.35
CA ASN A 117 -10.60 -20.53 0.63
C ASN A 117 -10.60 -22.05 0.85
N GLU A 118 -9.45 -22.73 0.74
CA GLU A 118 -9.35 -24.17 1.00
C GLU A 118 -9.64 -24.54 2.45
N ALA A 119 -9.17 -23.73 3.41
CA ALA A 119 -9.46 -23.91 4.83
C ALA A 119 -10.98 -23.80 5.12
N SER A 120 -11.63 -22.81 4.49
CA SER A 120 -13.07 -22.59 4.57
C SER A 120 -13.86 -23.75 3.93
N GLU A 121 -13.43 -24.25 2.77
CA GLU A 121 -14.06 -25.41 2.12
C GLU A 121 -13.90 -26.70 2.94
N PHE A 122 -12.76 -26.90 3.61
CA PHE A 122 -12.61 -28.00 4.57
C PHE A 122 -13.65 -27.93 5.69
N CYS A 123 -13.86 -26.73 6.26
CA CYS A 123 -14.85 -26.50 7.31
C CYS A 123 -16.28 -26.80 6.81
N LYS A 124 -16.62 -26.36 5.59
CA LYS A 124 -17.93 -26.65 4.96
C LYS A 124 -18.12 -28.14 4.70
N TRP A 125 -17.09 -28.84 4.22
CA TRP A 125 -17.10 -30.27 4.01
C TRP A 125 -17.36 -31.04 5.31
N LEU A 126 -16.62 -30.70 6.38
CA LEU A 126 -16.79 -31.33 7.69
C LEU A 126 -18.18 -31.03 8.27
N SER A 127 -18.69 -29.81 8.06
CA SER A 127 -20.03 -29.42 8.48
C SER A 127 -21.12 -30.28 7.85
N LYS A 128 -21.03 -30.47 6.53
CA LYS A 128 -21.94 -31.33 5.77
C LYS A 128 -21.83 -32.79 6.21
N LYS A 129 -20.61 -33.26 6.50
CA LYS A 129 -20.35 -34.64 6.91
C LYS A 129 -21.00 -34.98 8.26
N GLU A 130 -20.97 -34.05 9.22
CA GLU A 130 -21.43 -34.30 10.59
C GLU A 130 -22.81 -33.71 10.91
N GLY A 131 -23.40 -32.91 10.02
CA GLY A 131 -24.64 -32.19 10.30
C GLY A 131 -24.49 -31.14 11.42
N LYS A 132 -23.28 -30.62 11.60
CA LYS A 132 -22.90 -29.61 12.60
C LYS A 132 -22.20 -28.45 11.91
N THR A 133 -22.15 -27.27 12.53
CA THR A 133 -21.42 -26.13 11.96
C THR A 133 -19.96 -26.13 12.40
N TYR A 134 -19.05 -26.21 11.43
CA TYR A 134 -17.62 -26.01 11.58
C TYR A 134 -17.17 -24.81 10.75
N ARG A 135 -16.21 -24.05 11.28
CA ARG A 135 -15.68 -22.83 10.66
C ARG A 135 -14.26 -22.54 11.15
N LEU A 136 -13.63 -21.55 10.54
CA LEU A 136 -12.44 -20.91 11.10
C LEU A 136 -12.82 -20.13 12.38
N PRO A 137 -11.92 -20.00 13.36
CA PRO A 137 -12.12 -19.09 14.49
C PRO A 137 -12.26 -17.65 13.98
N THR A 138 -13.04 -16.83 14.67
CA THR A 138 -12.86 -15.38 14.51
C THR A 138 -11.51 -14.98 15.07
N GLU A 139 -10.96 -13.86 14.62
CA GLU A 139 -9.70 -13.33 15.11
C GLU A 139 -9.74 -13.13 16.63
N ALA A 140 -10.85 -12.62 17.14
CA ALA A 140 -11.06 -12.46 18.57
C ALA A 140 -11.14 -13.79 19.32
N GLU A 141 -11.82 -14.80 18.77
CA GLU A 141 -11.86 -16.13 19.38
C GLU A 141 -10.46 -16.77 19.41
N TRP A 142 -9.66 -16.58 18.36
CA TRP A 142 -8.29 -17.07 18.30
C TRP A 142 -7.42 -16.43 19.38
N GLU A 143 -7.43 -15.09 19.47
CA GLU A 143 -6.62 -14.37 20.47
C GLU A 143 -7.08 -14.67 21.90
N TYR A 144 -8.39 -14.76 22.12
CA TYR A 144 -8.97 -15.14 23.41
C TYR A 144 -8.53 -16.54 23.84
N ALA A 145 -8.60 -17.51 22.92
CA ALA A 145 -8.12 -18.88 23.14
C ALA A 145 -6.61 -18.92 23.39
N CYS A 146 -5.83 -18.13 22.64
CA CYS A 146 -4.38 -18.05 22.76
C CYS A 146 -3.96 -17.54 24.13
N ARG A 147 -4.59 -16.45 24.60
CA ARG A 147 -4.29 -15.80 25.88
C ARG A 147 -4.66 -16.65 27.08
N ALA A 148 -5.69 -17.48 26.97
CA ALA A 148 -6.15 -18.38 28.04
C ALA A 148 -6.33 -17.68 29.41
N GLY A 149 -6.80 -16.43 29.39
CA GLY A 149 -7.02 -15.60 30.58
C GLY A 149 -5.87 -14.65 30.97
N THR A 150 -4.75 -14.63 30.25
CA THR A 150 -3.64 -13.69 30.52
C THR A 150 -3.70 -12.44 29.63
N GLN A 151 -2.92 -11.41 30.00
CA GLN A 151 -2.68 -10.22 29.19
C GLN A 151 -1.19 -10.08 28.78
N THR A 152 -0.38 -11.08 29.08
CA THR A 152 1.05 -11.11 28.78
C THR A 152 1.30 -11.43 27.30
N LEU A 153 2.57 -11.37 26.87
CA LEU A 153 2.93 -11.63 25.47
C LEU A 153 2.59 -13.04 25.00
N PHE A 154 2.84 -14.00 25.87
CA PHE A 154 2.51 -15.40 25.74
C PHE A 154 1.61 -15.80 26.90
N TRP A 155 0.84 -16.88 26.79
CA TRP A 155 0.06 -17.37 27.93
C TRP A 155 0.96 -17.73 29.13
N SER A 156 2.24 -18.08 28.88
CA SER A 156 3.27 -18.41 29.86
C SER A 156 3.98 -17.18 30.47
N GLY A 157 3.55 -15.96 30.13
CA GLY A 157 4.20 -14.72 30.57
C GLY A 157 4.90 -14.00 29.42
N ASN A 158 6.13 -13.53 29.65
CA ASN A 158 6.90 -12.73 28.68
C ASN A 158 7.97 -13.53 27.93
N SER A 159 7.96 -14.86 28.05
CA SER A 159 8.86 -15.77 27.34
C SER A 159 8.05 -16.85 26.63
N LEU A 160 8.54 -17.29 25.47
CA LEU A 160 7.94 -18.40 24.73
C LEU A 160 7.80 -19.64 25.65
N PRO A 161 6.66 -20.35 25.59
CA PRO A 161 6.47 -21.57 26.36
C PRO A 161 7.38 -22.69 25.83
N THR A 162 7.95 -23.49 26.73
CA THR A 162 8.73 -24.69 26.37
C THR A 162 7.85 -25.88 25.97
N ASP A 163 6.68 -26.02 26.61
CA ASP A 163 5.56 -26.87 26.18
C ASP A 163 4.37 -25.94 25.96
N ASP A 164 3.96 -25.79 24.71
CA ASP A 164 2.91 -24.86 24.32
C ASP A 164 1.51 -25.48 24.43
N THR A 165 1.21 -26.04 25.61
CA THR A 165 -0.13 -26.45 26.02
C THR A 165 -0.66 -25.42 27.01
N ASN A 166 -1.58 -24.56 26.58
CA ASN A 166 -2.08 -23.48 27.43
C ASN A 166 -2.98 -24.00 28.57
N PRO A 167 -3.32 -23.17 29.58
CA PRO A 167 -4.13 -23.59 30.72
C PRO A 167 -5.53 -24.13 30.38
N TRP A 168 -6.02 -23.93 29.16
CA TRP A 168 -7.30 -24.48 28.68
C TRP A 168 -7.12 -25.79 27.90
N GLY A 169 -5.90 -26.30 27.79
CA GLY A 169 -5.56 -27.55 27.09
C GLY A 169 -5.46 -27.40 25.57
N ILE A 170 -5.40 -26.18 25.04
CA ILE A 170 -5.19 -25.91 23.61
C ILE A 170 -3.68 -25.84 23.35
N LYS A 171 -3.25 -26.41 22.23
CA LYS A 171 -1.83 -26.58 21.90
C LYS A 171 -1.38 -25.72 20.72
N ASN A 172 -0.07 -25.46 20.70
CA ASN A 172 0.69 -24.83 19.61
C ASN A 172 0.17 -23.43 19.21
N MET A 173 -0.33 -22.63 20.17
CA MET A 173 -0.81 -21.27 19.88
C MET A 173 0.34 -20.27 19.64
N HIS A 174 1.55 -20.58 20.13
CA HIS A 174 2.78 -19.77 20.07
C HIS A 174 3.97 -20.51 19.44
N SER A 175 3.88 -21.81 19.20
CA SER A 175 4.95 -22.61 18.57
C SER A 175 4.51 -23.34 17.29
N GLY A 176 3.22 -23.22 16.95
CA GLY A 176 2.58 -23.90 15.84
C GLY A 176 2.75 -23.23 14.49
N VAL A 177 1.97 -23.73 13.53
CA VAL A 177 1.85 -23.11 12.22
C VAL A 177 1.04 -21.81 12.34
N ALA A 178 1.38 -20.76 11.59
CA ALA A 178 0.53 -19.57 11.51
C ALA A 178 -0.86 -19.93 10.95
N GLU A 179 -1.92 -19.25 11.38
CA GLU A 179 -3.29 -19.73 11.17
C GLU A 179 -4.22 -18.71 10.55
N TRP A 180 -4.97 -19.16 9.54
CA TRP A 180 -6.09 -18.41 9.00
C TRP A 180 -7.21 -18.21 10.05
N CYS A 181 -7.61 -16.95 10.23
CA CYS A 181 -8.85 -16.59 10.91
C CYS A 181 -9.96 -16.30 9.90
N TYR A 182 -11.21 -16.32 10.35
CA TYR A 182 -12.38 -16.03 9.51
C TYR A 182 -12.36 -14.61 8.90
N ASP A 183 -11.85 -13.66 9.67
CA ASP A 183 -12.02 -12.22 9.54
C ASP A 183 -11.31 -11.65 8.31
N TRP A 184 -11.96 -10.66 7.69
CA TRP A 184 -11.27 -9.73 6.80
C TRP A 184 -10.38 -8.80 7.62
N TYR A 185 -9.16 -8.59 7.15
CA TYR A 185 -8.19 -7.70 7.77
C TYR A 185 -8.65 -6.24 7.68
N GLY A 186 -8.41 -5.50 8.75
CA GLY A 186 -8.62 -4.06 8.84
C GLY A 186 -8.06 -3.51 10.15
N GLU A 187 -7.99 -2.18 10.24
CA GLU A 187 -7.50 -1.48 11.43
C GLU A 187 -8.41 -1.75 12.63
N TYR A 188 -7.85 -1.76 13.84
CA TYR A 188 -8.68 -1.91 15.03
C TYR A 188 -9.53 -0.67 15.29
N SER A 189 -10.76 -0.93 15.74
CA SER A 189 -11.62 0.10 16.31
C SER A 189 -11.30 0.27 17.79
N GLU A 190 -11.39 1.50 18.28
CA GLU A 190 -11.29 1.82 19.70
C GLU A 190 -12.49 1.32 20.51
N ALA A 191 -13.62 1.08 19.84
CA ALA A 191 -14.87 0.72 20.49
C ALA A 191 -14.79 -0.69 21.08
N ALA A 192 -15.37 -0.86 22.27
CA ALA A 192 -15.58 -2.19 22.83
C ALA A 192 -16.46 -3.03 21.88
N GLN A 193 -16.09 -4.29 21.68
CA GLN A 193 -16.77 -5.19 20.75
C GLN A 193 -17.38 -6.37 21.48
N THR A 194 -18.46 -6.91 20.92
CA THR A 194 -19.12 -8.12 21.42
C THR A 194 -19.24 -9.11 20.29
N ASP A 195 -18.60 -10.28 20.47
CA ASP A 195 -18.48 -11.34 19.46
C ASP A 195 -18.13 -10.82 18.05
N PRO A 196 -17.02 -10.09 17.87
CA PRO A 196 -16.68 -9.50 16.58
C PRO A 196 -16.39 -10.57 15.53
N VAL A 197 -16.75 -10.25 14.29
CA VAL A 197 -16.59 -11.10 13.09
C VAL A 197 -15.81 -10.37 11.98
N GLY A 198 -15.03 -9.36 12.38
CA GLY A 198 -14.18 -8.56 11.51
C GLY A 198 -14.95 -7.64 10.58
N TYR A 199 -14.30 -7.25 9.49
CA TYR A 199 -14.89 -6.39 8.46
C TYR A 199 -15.79 -7.15 7.49
N THR A 200 -16.75 -6.45 6.89
CA THR A 200 -17.67 -6.98 5.86
C THR A 200 -16.96 -7.48 4.60
N ALA A 201 -15.84 -6.85 4.23
CA ALA A 201 -14.97 -7.20 3.12
C ALA A 201 -13.53 -6.73 3.39
N GLY A 202 -12.59 -7.04 2.51
CA GLY A 202 -11.21 -6.57 2.62
C GLY A 202 -10.36 -7.05 1.45
N LEU A 203 -9.09 -6.65 1.46
CA LEU A 203 -8.10 -7.09 0.46
C LEU A 203 -7.32 -8.32 0.93
N SER A 204 -7.29 -8.58 2.24
CA SER A 204 -6.61 -9.71 2.86
C SER A 204 -7.39 -10.28 4.04
N LYS A 205 -7.13 -11.54 4.37
CA LYS A 205 -7.66 -12.24 5.53
C LYS A 205 -6.63 -12.25 6.66
N VAL A 206 -7.13 -12.25 7.89
CA VAL A 206 -6.30 -12.25 9.09
C VAL A 206 -5.56 -13.59 9.25
N ILE A 207 -4.31 -13.49 9.65
CA ILE A 207 -3.45 -14.60 10.07
C ILE A 207 -2.98 -14.32 11.50
N ARG A 208 -2.96 -15.35 12.36
CA ARG A 208 -2.50 -15.29 13.75
C ARG A 208 -1.49 -16.38 14.08
N GLY A 209 -0.77 -16.22 15.19
CA GLY A 209 0.13 -17.26 15.73
C GLY A 209 1.45 -17.43 14.98
N GLY A 210 1.89 -16.43 14.22
CA GLY A 210 3.18 -16.45 13.53
C GLY A 210 3.26 -15.42 12.41
N ALA A 211 4.39 -15.43 11.69
CA ALA A 211 4.59 -14.61 10.51
C ALA A 211 3.89 -15.21 9.28
N ALA A 212 3.33 -14.36 8.41
CA ALA A 212 2.78 -14.79 7.12
C ALA A 212 3.84 -15.00 6.03
N HIS A 213 5.09 -14.60 6.28
CA HIS A 213 6.17 -14.57 5.29
C HIS A 213 7.24 -15.64 5.50
N THR A 214 8.05 -15.89 4.47
CA THR A 214 9.10 -16.92 4.45
C THR A 214 10.53 -16.38 4.41
N SER A 215 10.77 -15.07 4.59
CA SER A 215 12.15 -14.53 4.62
C SER A 215 12.33 -13.15 5.32
N GLU A 216 13.27 -13.15 6.29
CA GLU A 216 14.26 -12.12 6.65
C GLU A 216 13.89 -10.84 7.43
N LEU A 217 14.15 -10.91 8.74
CA LEU A 217 15.13 -10.01 9.36
C LEU A 217 16.52 -10.38 8.78
N GLU A 218 17.04 -9.61 7.81
CA GLU A 218 18.42 -9.64 7.28
C GLU A 218 19.10 -11.03 7.06
N ASP A 219 19.20 -11.44 5.78
CA ASP A 219 20.00 -12.53 5.19
C ASP A 219 19.34 -13.91 5.00
N ASN A 220 18.93 -14.15 3.74
CA ASN A 220 18.60 -15.34 2.94
C ASN A 220 18.20 -16.67 3.61
N SER A 221 17.75 -16.69 4.87
CA SER A 221 17.35 -17.94 5.51
C SER A 221 15.95 -18.36 5.02
N PRO A 222 15.82 -19.50 4.33
CA PRO A 222 14.52 -20.13 4.06
C PRO A 222 13.95 -20.82 5.31
N ASP A 223 14.66 -20.78 6.44
CA ASP A 223 14.35 -21.58 7.62
C ASP A 223 13.40 -20.85 8.57
N PHE A 224 12.43 -21.59 9.08
CA PHE A 224 11.51 -21.17 10.12
C PHE A 224 12.20 -21.15 11.49
N HIS A 225 12.18 -20.03 12.21
CA HIS A 225 12.85 -19.91 13.50
C HIS A 225 11.97 -19.28 14.60
N PRO A 226 11.08 -20.06 15.25
CA PRO A 226 10.12 -19.52 16.21
C PRO A 226 10.80 -18.90 17.45
N ILE A 227 12.03 -19.34 17.77
CA ILE A 227 12.82 -18.81 18.89
C ILE A 227 13.42 -17.44 18.56
N THR A 228 14.01 -17.26 17.36
CA THR A 228 14.58 -15.97 16.96
C THR A 228 13.51 -14.98 16.52
N ASP A 229 12.37 -15.50 16.07
CA ASP A 229 11.21 -14.75 15.57
C ASP A 229 10.08 -14.67 16.61
N ALA A 230 10.38 -14.90 17.89
CA ALA A 230 9.43 -14.96 19.00
C ALA A 230 8.43 -13.80 19.05
N ALA A 231 8.85 -12.64 18.53
CA ALA A 231 8.01 -11.47 18.32
C ALA A 231 6.72 -11.79 17.54
N PHE A 232 6.78 -12.56 16.46
CA PHE A 232 5.61 -12.85 15.62
C PHE A 232 4.67 -13.91 16.23
N TYR A 233 5.10 -14.59 17.30
CA TYR A 233 4.32 -15.63 17.98
C TYR A 233 3.56 -15.12 19.20
N ARG A 234 3.65 -13.83 19.52
CA ARG A 234 2.86 -13.22 20.60
C ARG A 234 1.37 -13.39 20.34
N ALA A 235 0.58 -13.46 21.40
CA ALA A 235 -0.87 -13.60 21.30
C ALA A 235 -1.53 -12.50 20.45
N ALA A 236 -1.04 -11.27 20.57
CA ALA A 236 -1.57 -10.10 19.88
C ALA A 236 -1.05 -9.94 18.44
N ASN A 237 0.04 -10.61 18.05
CA ASN A 237 0.58 -10.46 16.71
C ASN A 237 -0.44 -10.93 15.67
N ARG A 238 -0.55 -10.15 14.60
CA ARG A 238 -1.42 -10.44 13.47
C ARG A 238 -0.68 -10.16 12.18
N ALA A 239 -1.01 -10.92 11.15
CA ALA A 239 -0.55 -10.73 9.79
C ALA A 239 -1.75 -10.80 8.86
N SER A 240 -1.56 -10.53 7.56
CA SER A 240 -2.63 -10.74 6.61
C SER A 240 -2.15 -11.10 5.21
N MET A 241 -2.98 -11.85 4.49
CA MET A 241 -2.70 -12.23 3.11
C MET A 241 -4.01 -12.45 2.35
N GLN A 242 -3.99 -12.27 1.03
CA GLN A 242 -5.17 -12.47 0.18
C GLN A 242 -5.74 -13.90 0.31
N PRO A 243 -7.08 -14.06 0.31
CA PRO A 243 -7.74 -15.32 0.66
C PRO A 243 -7.50 -16.47 -0.31
N ASP A 244 -7.07 -16.16 -1.53
CA ASP A 244 -6.83 -17.09 -2.62
C ASP A 244 -5.35 -17.47 -2.75
N CYS A 245 -4.51 -17.20 -1.75
CA CYS A 245 -3.10 -17.54 -1.78
C CYS A 245 -2.83 -18.90 -1.11
N PRO A 246 -2.30 -19.92 -1.81
CA PRO A 246 -1.96 -19.96 -3.23
C PRO A 246 -3.17 -20.09 -4.15
N ALA A 247 -3.05 -19.56 -5.37
CA ALA A 247 -4.14 -19.55 -6.34
C ALA A 247 -4.48 -20.98 -6.80
N THR A 248 -5.77 -21.34 -6.75
CA THR A 248 -6.21 -22.66 -7.22
C THR A 248 -5.87 -22.87 -8.69
N GLY A 249 -5.22 -23.98 -8.99
CA GLY A 249 -4.80 -24.33 -10.34
C GLY A 249 -3.51 -23.65 -10.80
N THR A 250 -2.75 -22.97 -9.94
CA THR A 250 -1.40 -22.51 -10.27
C THR A 250 -0.43 -23.71 -10.40
N ASP A 251 0.56 -23.60 -11.29
CA ASP A 251 1.62 -24.60 -11.42
C ASP A 251 2.80 -24.31 -10.44
N GLN A 252 2.74 -23.18 -9.72
CA GLN A 252 3.75 -22.75 -8.74
C GLN A 252 3.60 -23.45 -7.40
N VAL A 253 4.71 -23.60 -6.67
CA VAL A 253 4.74 -24.18 -5.32
C VAL A 253 4.12 -23.21 -4.31
N THR A 254 3.52 -23.78 -3.27
CA THR A 254 3.01 -23.09 -2.08
C THR A 254 4.00 -22.06 -1.51
N PRO A 255 3.62 -20.77 -1.44
CA PRO A 255 4.56 -19.67 -1.14
C PRO A 255 4.65 -19.25 0.33
N HIS A 256 3.96 -19.93 1.23
CA HIS A 256 3.87 -19.57 2.66
C HIS A 256 3.58 -20.81 3.51
N PHE A 257 3.63 -20.67 4.83
CA PHE A 257 3.39 -21.75 5.77
C PHE A 257 2.16 -21.51 6.63
N VAL A 258 1.04 -21.08 6.05
CA VAL A 258 -0.18 -20.78 6.82
C VAL A 258 -1.12 -21.99 6.81
N GLY A 259 -1.42 -22.51 7.99
CA GLY A 259 -2.38 -23.56 8.25
C GLY A 259 -3.68 -22.99 8.84
N PHE A 260 -4.38 -23.79 9.62
CA PHE A 260 -5.59 -23.38 10.32
C PHE A 260 -5.98 -24.37 11.41
N ARG A 261 -6.79 -23.89 12.35
CA ARG A 261 -7.58 -24.71 13.28
C ARG A 261 -9.06 -24.40 13.12
N ILE A 262 -9.93 -25.22 13.72
CA ILE A 262 -11.38 -25.10 13.51
C ILE A 262 -12.15 -24.86 14.80
N VAL A 263 -13.25 -24.13 14.67
CA VAL A 263 -14.28 -23.97 15.69
C VAL A 263 -15.54 -24.75 15.29
N GLN A 264 -16.13 -25.48 16.25
CA GLN A 264 -17.47 -26.05 16.10
C GLN A 264 -18.48 -25.12 16.78
N GLY A 265 -19.24 -24.39 15.97
CA GLY A 265 -20.24 -23.42 16.42
C GLY A 265 -20.69 -22.53 15.26
N ALA A 266 -21.86 -21.92 15.42
CA ALA A 266 -22.27 -20.87 14.49
C ALA A 266 -21.28 -19.69 14.53
N LEU A 267 -21.20 -18.94 13.44
CA LEU A 267 -20.62 -17.59 13.51
C LEU A 267 -21.49 -16.74 14.44
N PRO A 268 -20.89 -15.82 15.21
CA PRO A 268 -21.67 -14.78 15.88
C PRO A 268 -22.58 -14.04 14.90
N VAL A 269 -23.74 -13.61 15.38
CA VAL A 269 -24.72 -12.84 14.59
C VAL A 269 -24.44 -11.33 14.61
N THR A 270 -23.37 -10.90 15.28
CA THR A 270 -22.91 -9.51 15.31
C THR A 270 -22.70 -9.00 13.89
N GLN A 271 -23.14 -7.78 13.62
CA GLN A 271 -22.92 -7.16 12.33
C GLN A 271 -21.41 -6.93 12.12
N PRO A 272 -20.84 -7.38 10.99
CA PRO A 272 -19.43 -7.09 10.68
C PRO A 272 -19.21 -5.58 10.52
N LEU A 273 -17.99 -5.14 10.76
CA LEU A 273 -17.60 -3.74 10.62
C LEU A 273 -17.69 -3.29 9.15
N PRO A 274 -18.19 -2.07 8.87
CA PRO A 274 -18.21 -1.55 7.51
C PRO A 274 -16.79 -1.25 7.00
N VAL A 275 -16.54 -1.53 5.72
CA VAL A 275 -15.29 -1.13 5.06
C VAL A 275 -15.42 0.31 4.57
N THR A 276 -14.49 1.16 4.97
CA THR A 276 -14.38 2.53 4.45
C THR A 276 -13.04 2.68 3.75
N ALA A 277 -13.08 2.87 2.43
CA ALA A 277 -11.87 3.17 1.66
C ALA A 277 -11.30 4.55 2.05
N SER A 278 -9.99 4.73 1.89
CA SER A 278 -9.32 6.02 2.13
C SER A 278 -9.93 7.15 1.31
N PHE A 279 -9.82 8.38 1.84
CA PHE A 279 -10.41 9.58 1.24
C PHE A 279 -10.16 9.76 -0.28
N PRO A 280 -8.96 9.48 -0.82
CA PRO A 280 -8.72 9.60 -2.27
C PRO A 280 -9.50 8.61 -3.16
N LEU A 281 -10.19 7.64 -2.55
CA LEU A 281 -11.07 6.68 -3.24
C LEU A 281 -12.56 7.01 -3.02
N GLN A 282 -12.87 8.06 -2.26
CA GLN A 282 -14.23 8.50 -1.93
C GLN A 282 -14.69 9.62 -2.86
N GLY A 283 -16.02 9.78 -2.98
CA GLY A 283 -16.61 10.88 -3.76
C GLY A 283 -16.25 10.88 -5.25
N VAL A 284 -15.90 9.72 -5.82
CA VAL A 284 -15.41 9.62 -7.20
C VAL A 284 -16.56 9.72 -8.18
N LYS A 285 -16.59 10.80 -8.96
CA LYS A 285 -17.61 11.05 -9.99
C LYS A 285 -17.52 10.01 -11.12
N GLN A 286 -18.65 9.46 -11.51
CA GLN A 286 -18.76 8.49 -12.61
C GLN A 286 -19.34 9.12 -13.89
N SER A 287 -20.07 10.23 -13.78
CA SER A 287 -20.84 10.80 -14.90
C SER A 287 -20.10 11.91 -15.67
N THR A 288 -18.82 12.17 -15.37
CA THR A 288 -18.07 13.32 -15.92
C THR A 288 -17.18 13.01 -17.13
N THR A 289 -17.23 11.79 -17.67
CA THR A 289 -16.42 11.36 -18.83
C THR A 289 -16.53 12.30 -20.03
N GLN A 290 -17.70 12.89 -20.27
CA GLN A 290 -17.90 13.86 -21.36
C GLN A 290 -17.03 15.11 -21.20
N PHE A 291 -16.76 15.53 -19.96
CA PHE A 291 -15.90 16.69 -19.68
C PHE A 291 -14.41 16.33 -19.76
N ALA A 292 -14.07 15.08 -19.45
CA ALA A 292 -12.70 14.57 -19.51
C ALA A 292 -12.09 14.56 -20.92
N GLN A 293 -12.93 14.59 -21.96
CA GLN A 293 -12.52 14.70 -23.36
C GLN A 293 -12.16 16.14 -23.76
N LEU A 294 -12.54 17.13 -22.94
CA LEU A 294 -12.29 18.54 -23.21
C LEU A 294 -11.01 18.98 -22.51
N GLY A 295 -10.10 19.60 -23.24
CA GLY A 295 -8.78 19.99 -22.74
C GLY A 295 -8.24 21.23 -23.44
N PRO A 296 -6.95 21.55 -23.22
CA PRO A 296 -6.28 22.64 -23.91
C PRO A 296 -6.23 22.38 -25.42
N ASP A 297 -6.18 23.45 -26.21
CA ASP A 297 -5.92 23.38 -27.64
C ASP A 297 -4.59 22.66 -27.88
N ALA A 298 -4.64 21.53 -28.59
CA ALA A 298 -3.48 20.69 -28.85
C ALA A 298 -2.43 21.36 -29.76
N THR A 299 -2.79 22.44 -30.47
CA THR A 299 -1.87 23.22 -31.30
C THR A 299 -1.12 24.30 -30.52
N GLN A 300 -1.59 24.65 -29.33
CA GLN A 300 -0.97 25.66 -28.47
C GLN A 300 -0.20 24.99 -27.33
N PRO A 301 1.01 25.48 -26.97
CA PRO A 301 1.76 24.96 -25.84
C PRO A 301 0.96 24.98 -24.53
N TYR A 302 0.87 23.82 -23.86
CA TYR A 302 0.31 23.67 -22.52
C TYR A 302 1.32 22.97 -21.61
N PHE A 303 1.59 23.57 -20.44
CA PHE A 303 2.44 23.00 -19.41
C PHE A 303 2.03 23.52 -18.02
N LYS A 304 1.99 22.60 -17.05
CA LYS A 304 1.66 22.88 -15.66
C LYS A 304 2.39 21.94 -14.71
N ALA A 305 2.95 22.47 -13.63
CA ALA A 305 3.60 21.72 -12.56
C ALA A 305 2.76 21.78 -11.28
N ARG A 306 2.71 20.68 -10.53
CA ARG A 306 2.01 20.55 -9.25
C ARG A 306 2.80 19.66 -8.31
N GLN A 307 2.70 19.89 -7.01
CA GLN A 307 3.10 18.87 -6.04
C GLN A 307 2.11 17.70 -6.11
N VAL A 308 2.59 16.46 -6.00
CA VAL A 308 1.75 15.25 -6.08
C VAL A 308 1.70 14.46 -4.79
N MET A 309 2.78 14.46 -4.01
CA MET A 309 2.84 13.79 -2.72
C MET A 309 3.00 14.80 -1.60
N ALA A 310 2.41 14.50 -0.44
CA ALA A 310 2.62 15.27 0.77
C ALA A 310 4.11 15.26 1.15
N SER A 311 4.60 16.37 1.68
CA SER A 311 5.94 16.49 2.26
C SER A 311 5.84 17.14 3.62
N PRO A 312 5.99 16.41 4.75
CA PRO A 312 6.24 14.97 4.86
C PRO A 312 5.13 14.12 4.21
N PRO A 313 5.35 12.84 3.83
CA PRO A 313 6.38 11.94 4.34
C PRO A 313 7.75 12.02 3.67
N ASP A 314 7.89 12.52 2.44
CA ASP A 314 9.10 12.27 1.61
C ASP A 314 10.43 12.83 2.14
N LEU A 315 10.46 13.50 3.31
CA LEU A 315 11.62 14.18 3.89
C LEU A 315 11.87 13.88 5.40
N THR A 316 11.09 13.00 6.04
CA THR A 316 10.96 12.94 7.51
C THR A 316 10.80 11.53 8.08
N TYR A 317 10.88 11.43 9.41
CA TYR A 317 10.64 10.18 10.13
C TYR A 317 9.14 9.84 10.24
N PRO A 318 8.75 8.55 10.30
CA PRO A 318 7.33 8.16 10.34
C PRO A 318 6.51 8.83 11.46
N TRP A 319 7.10 9.02 12.64
CA TRP A 319 6.40 9.66 13.76
C TRP A 319 6.13 11.15 13.48
N GLU A 320 6.99 11.85 12.73
CA GLU A 320 6.77 13.25 12.33
C GLU A 320 5.57 13.35 11.38
N ASN A 321 5.37 12.36 10.51
CA ASN A 321 4.24 12.29 9.58
C ASN A 321 2.91 12.22 10.35
N GLN A 322 2.90 11.52 11.47
CA GLN A 322 1.71 11.36 12.31
C GLN A 322 1.39 12.63 13.08
N VAL A 323 2.42 13.34 13.57
CA VAL A 323 2.24 14.66 14.17
C VAL A 323 1.67 15.64 13.14
N ALA A 324 2.07 15.52 11.87
CA ALA A 324 1.48 16.25 10.75
C ALA A 324 0.05 15.78 10.37
N GLY A 325 -0.44 14.69 10.97
CA GLY A 325 -1.80 14.17 10.75
C GLY A 325 -1.96 13.20 9.58
N LEU A 326 -0.88 12.76 8.96
CA LEU A 326 -0.93 11.75 7.92
C LEU A 326 -1.22 10.36 8.50
N HIS A 327 -1.84 9.52 7.68
CA HIS A 327 -2.04 8.11 8.01
C HIS A 327 -0.69 7.43 8.29
N PRO A 328 -0.55 6.59 9.34
CA PRO A 328 0.71 5.92 9.70
C PRO A 328 1.32 5.06 8.58
N ALA A 329 0.48 4.57 7.66
CA ALA A 329 0.92 3.91 6.43
C ALA A 329 1.84 4.78 5.56
N ASN A 330 1.80 6.11 5.67
CA ASN A 330 2.72 7.03 5.00
C ASN A 330 4.00 7.21 5.86
N GLN A 331 5.09 6.48 5.55
CA GLN A 331 6.19 6.25 6.51
C GLN A 331 7.49 7.03 6.29
N GLY A 332 7.69 7.74 5.18
CA GLY A 332 8.88 8.59 5.02
C GLY A 332 9.49 8.61 3.61
N LYS A 333 9.16 7.62 2.79
CA LYS A 333 9.55 7.53 1.38
C LYS A 333 8.36 7.02 0.58
N VAL A 334 7.86 7.78 -0.40
CA VAL A 334 6.89 7.28 -1.39
C VAL A 334 7.53 7.24 -2.77
N HIS A 335 7.64 6.06 -3.37
CA HIS A 335 8.24 5.90 -4.72
C HIS A 335 7.81 4.61 -5.43
N SER A 336 8.39 4.37 -6.61
CA SER A 336 8.01 3.32 -7.58
C SER A 336 6.50 3.25 -7.79
N SER A 337 5.90 4.41 -8.03
CA SER A 337 4.46 4.57 -8.12
C SER A 337 3.90 4.12 -9.46
N GLY A 338 2.69 3.57 -9.42
CA GLY A 338 1.78 3.49 -10.56
C GLY A 338 1.04 4.81 -10.71
N PHE A 339 0.75 5.20 -11.95
CA PHE A 339 0.10 6.47 -12.26
C PHE A 339 -0.83 6.30 -13.46
N VAL A 340 -2.09 6.71 -13.33
CA VAL A 340 -3.09 6.45 -14.36
C VAL A 340 -4.11 7.58 -14.50
N ALA A 341 -4.46 7.88 -15.74
CA ALA A 341 -5.62 8.71 -16.06
C ALA A 341 -6.89 7.86 -16.03
N CYS A 342 -7.84 8.25 -15.20
CA CYS A 342 -9.16 7.64 -15.12
C CYS A 342 -10.05 8.13 -16.28
N PRO A 343 -11.02 7.32 -16.73
CA PRO A 343 -11.99 7.74 -17.76
C PRO A 343 -12.73 9.06 -17.46
N ASN A 344 -13.02 9.33 -16.20
CA ASN A 344 -13.68 10.55 -15.74
C ASN A 344 -12.79 11.81 -15.75
N GLY A 345 -11.51 11.67 -16.13
CA GLY A 345 -10.52 12.75 -16.18
C GLY A 345 -9.70 12.93 -14.89
N ASP A 346 -10.02 12.20 -13.82
CA ASP A 346 -9.20 12.17 -12.63
C ASP A 346 -7.83 11.54 -12.94
N LEU A 347 -6.84 11.87 -12.12
CA LEU A 347 -5.58 11.13 -12.07
C LEU A 347 -5.50 10.39 -10.74
N LEU A 348 -5.02 9.15 -10.78
CA LEU A 348 -4.78 8.34 -9.60
C LEU A 348 -3.32 7.94 -9.56
N LEU A 349 -2.70 8.11 -8.39
CA LEU A 349 -1.34 7.65 -8.11
C LEU A 349 -1.38 6.68 -6.94
N VAL A 350 -0.75 5.52 -7.11
CA VAL A 350 -0.49 4.55 -6.03
C VAL A 350 1.01 4.36 -5.93
N GLY A 351 1.61 4.69 -4.79
CA GLY A 351 3.03 4.54 -4.53
C GLY A 351 3.27 3.63 -3.34
N PHE A 352 4.39 2.90 -3.30
CA PHE A 352 4.71 2.19 -2.07
C PHE A 352 5.35 3.14 -1.07
N SER A 353 4.99 2.99 0.20
CA SER A 353 5.56 3.74 1.31
C SER A 353 6.49 2.88 2.15
N SER A 354 7.63 3.44 2.53
CA SER A 354 8.61 2.78 3.41
C SER A 354 9.19 3.75 4.42
N SER A 355 9.62 3.24 5.58
CA SER A 355 10.29 4.03 6.59
C SER A 355 11.70 4.44 6.16
N ARG A 356 12.13 5.64 6.56
CA ARG A 356 13.53 6.08 6.45
C ARG A 356 14.47 5.32 7.39
N LEU A 357 13.95 4.66 8.42
CA LEU A 357 14.71 3.91 9.42
C LEU A 357 14.94 2.43 9.04
N LYS A 358 14.29 1.95 7.98
CA LYS A 358 14.32 0.54 7.58
C LYS A 358 14.62 0.38 6.08
N SER A 359 15.06 -0.83 5.72
CA SER A 359 15.21 -1.24 4.32
C SER A 359 13.87 -1.17 3.58
N GLU A 360 13.88 -0.81 2.29
CA GLU A 360 12.70 -0.90 1.40
C GLU A 360 12.25 -2.36 1.18
N SER A 361 13.04 -3.32 1.68
CA SER A 361 12.71 -4.76 1.70
C SER A 361 12.02 -5.22 2.99
N ALA A 362 11.85 -4.34 3.97
CA ALA A 362 11.24 -4.68 5.26
C ALA A 362 9.72 -4.95 5.11
N TYR A 363 9.18 -5.78 6.00
CA TYR A 363 7.76 -6.16 6.02
C TYR A 363 6.81 -5.03 6.43
N ASN A 364 7.35 -3.85 6.76
CA ASN A 364 6.57 -2.70 7.18
C ASN A 364 6.12 -1.83 6.00
N THR A 365 6.46 -2.13 4.74
CA THR A 365 6.04 -1.30 3.60
C THR A 365 4.52 -1.38 3.36
N THR A 366 3.97 -0.36 2.71
CA THR A 366 2.52 -0.25 2.39
C THR A 366 2.32 0.28 0.98
N MET A 367 1.09 0.20 0.48
CA MET A 367 0.68 0.98 -0.69
C MET A 367 -0.18 2.15 -0.27
N VAL A 368 0.19 3.36 -0.70
CA VAL A 368 -0.54 4.60 -0.44
C VAL A 368 -1.10 5.17 -1.74
N VAL A 369 -2.25 5.84 -1.67
CA VAL A 369 -2.96 6.40 -2.81
C VAL A 369 -3.22 7.89 -2.64
N THR A 370 -3.15 8.64 -3.73
CA THR A 370 -3.63 10.01 -3.85
C THR A 370 -4.32 10.23 -5.20
N ARG A 371 -5.15 11.26 -5.29
CA ARG A 371 -5.96 11.58 -6.47
C ARG A 371 -5.90 13.08 -6.78
N LEU A 372 -5.86 13.39 -8.07
CA LEU A 372 -6.18 14.72 -8.60
C LEU A 372 -7.54 14.63 -9.27
N ARG A 373 -8.53 15.33 -8.72
CA ARG A 373 -9.87 15.38 -9.29
C ARG A 373 -9.87 16.20 -10.58
N ALA A 374 -10.62 15.75 -11.59
CA ALA A 374 -10.81 16.49 -12.82
C ALA A 374 -11.33 17.90 -12.54
N GLY A 375 -10.60 18.91 -13.02
CA GLY A 375 -10.92 20.32 -12.80
C GLY A 375 -10.50 20.91 -11.47
N ALA A 376 -9.81 20.15 -10.60
CA ALA A 376 -9.13 20.66 -9.42
C ALA A 376 -7.70 21.11 -9.74
N GLU A 377 -7.19 22.01 -8.91
CA GLU A 377 -5.85 22.59 -9.06
C GLU A 377 -4.78 21.85 -8.25
N GLY A 378 -5.18 21.19 -7.16
CA GLY A 378 -4.28 20.49 -6.23
C GLY A 378 -4.64 19.02 -6.04
N TRP A 379 -3.63 18.23 -5.72
CA TRP A 379 -3.75 16.83 -5.32
C TRP A 379 -4.27 16.70 -3.88
N GLU A 380 -4.90 15.57 -3.57
CA GLU A 380 -5.41 15.27 -2.23
C GLU A 380 -4.31 14.75 -1.28
N MET A 381 -4.55 14.83 0.04
CA MET A 381 -3.67 14.19 1.01
C MET A 381 -3.66 12.67 0.81
N PRO A 382 -2.49 12.00 0.84
CA PRO A 382 -2.40 10.57 0.57
C PRO A 382 -2.99 9.73 1.71
N GLY A 383 -3.66 8.64 1.34
CA GLY A 383 -4.23 7.66 2.26
C GLY A 383 -3.74 6.25 1.99
N LEU A 384 -4.18 5.28 2.80
CA LEU A 384 -3.89 3.87 2.59
C LEU A 384 -4.60 3.34 1.33
N PHE A 385 -3.88 2.70 0.42
CA PHE A 385 -4.49 1.89 -0.63
C PHE A 385 -4.73 0.47 -0.14
N TYR A 386 -3.65 -0.21 0.25
CA TYR A 386 -3.71 -1.47 0.98
C TYR A 386 -2.42 -1.74 1.74
N ASP A 387 -2.54 -2.66 2.70
CA ASP A 387 -1.46 -3.13 3.56
C ASP A 387 -1.69 -4.60 3.87
N ARG A 388 -0.81 -5.46 3.37
CA ARG A 388 -0.71 -6.84 3.85
C ARG A 388 0.21 -6.84 5.06
N SER A 389 -0.40 -6.71 6.24
CA SER A 389 0.32 -6.72 7.52
C SER A 389 1.32 -7.88 7.60
N ASN A 390 2.53 -7.57 8.07
CA ASN A 390 3.70 -8.46 8.13
C ASN A 390 4.16 -9.04 6.78
N ILE A 391 3.87 -8.34 5.66
CA ILE A 391 4.37 -8.65 4.33
C ILE A 391 4.91 -7.37 3.70
N ASN A 392 6.00 -7.48 2.94
CA ASN A 392 6.55 -6.35 2.20
C ASN A 392 5.67 -6.10 0.96
N ASP A 393 4.94 -4.99 0.94
CA ASP A 393 4.24 -4.47 -0.23
C ASP A 393 5.10 -3.43 -0.97
N GLN A 394 5.44 -3.67 -2.24
CA GLN A 394 6.24 -2.72 -3.03
C GLN A 394 5.92 -2.77 -4.52
N SER A 395 6.45 -1.80 -5.28
CA SER A 395 6.37 -1.74 -6.75
C SER A 395 4.94 -1.72 -7.30
N ALA A 396 4.39 -0.51 -7.45
CA ALA A 396 3.07 -0.31 -8.03
C ALA A 396 3.16 -0.07 -9.55
N LEU A 397 2.23 -0.70 -10.27
CA LEU A 397 1.90 -0.40 -11.66
C LEU A 397 0.39 -0.17 -11.76
N LEU A 398 -0.01 0.93 -12.37
CA LEU A 398 -1.39 1.21 -12.74
C LEU A 398 -1.51 1.31 -14.26
N TRP A 399 -2.58 0.75 -14.81
CA TRP A 399 -2.84 0.75 -16.25
C TRP A 399 -4.32 0.93 -16.54
N ASN A 400 -4.67 1.83 -17.46
CA ASN A 400 -6.03 1.98 -17.97
C ASN A 400 -6.17 1.20 -19.27
N ASP A 401 -6.87 0.07 -19.19
CA ASP A 401 -7.21 -0.79 -20.31
C ASP A 401 -8.66 -0.53 -20.72
N ASN A 402 -8.86 0.52 -21.52
CA ASN A 402 -10.16 0.92 -22.07
C ASN A 402 -11.27 1.05 -21.01
N GLY A 403 -10.98 1.71 -19.90
CA GLY A 403 -11.92 1.97 -18.81
C GLY A 403 -11.82 0.97 -17.66
N THR A 404 -11.16 -0.16 -17.84
CA THR A 404 -10.77 -1.04 -16.73
C THR A 404 -9.42 -0.58 -16.21
N LEU A 405 -9.38 -0.08 -14.98
CA LEU A 405 -8.13 0.23 -14.30
C LEU A 405 -7.58 -1.05 -13.69
N TRP A 406 -6.33 -1.37 -14.00
CA TRP A 406 -5.58 -2.47 -13.43
C TRP A 406 -4.56 -1.93 -12.47
N PHE A 407 -4.45 -2.58 -11.31
CA PHE A 407 -3.34 -2.43 -10.39
C PHE A 407 -2.55 -3.73 -10.34
N PHE A 408 -1.22 -3.63 -10.43
CA PHE A 408 -0.29 -4.71 -10.12
C PHE A 408 0.65 -4.26 -9.01
N GLY A 409 0.77 -5.08 -7.97
CA GLY A 409 1.64 -4.86 -6.82
C GLY A 409 2.66 -5.98 -6.70
N GLY A 410 3.91 -5.62 -6.45
CA GLY A 410 4.97 -6.56 -6.07
C GLY A 410 5.06 -6.74 -4.56
N GLY A 411 6.19 -7.28 -4.11
CA GLY A 411 6.37 -7.55 -2.68
C GLY A 411 7.31 -8.69 -2.38
N ARG A 412 8.02 -8.63 -1.26
CA ARG A 412 8.84 -9.73 -0.74
C ARG A 412 8.11 -10.50 0.35
N GLY A 413 8.63 -11.68 0.69
CA GLY A 413 8.14 -12.50 1.79
C GLY A 413 7.08 -13.55 1.40
N LEU A 414 6.72 -13.66 0.13
CA LEU A 414 5.73 -14.63 -0.37
C LEU A 414 6.34 -15.62 -1.38
N GLY A 415 7.59 -16.03 -1.14
CA GLY A 415 8.30 -16.99 -2.00
C GLY A 415 8.15 -16.70 -3.50
N ASN A 416 7.47 -17.62 -4.20
CA ASN A 416 7.32 -17.60 -5.66
C ASN A 416 6.09 -16.81 -6.17
N ILE A 417 5.45 -15.95 -5.38
CA ILE A 417 4.40 -15.06 -5.89
C ILE A 417 5.04 -13.84 -6.56
N PRO A 418 4.90 -13.66 -7.88
CA PRO A 418 5.59 -12.58 -8.60
C PRO A 418 4.91 -11.22 -8.46
N PHE A 419 3.59 -11.21 -8.26
CA PHE A 419 2.78 -10.02 -8.09
C PHE A 419 1.42 -10.40 -7.52
N VAL A 420 0.67 -9.40 -7.09
CA VAL A 420 -0.78 -9.44 -6.85
C VAL A 420 -1.44 -8.42 -7.76
N PHE A 421 -2.74 -8.59 -8.04
CA PHE A 421 -3.46 -7.63 -8.87
C PHE A 421 -4.90 -7.43 -8.42
N THR A 422 -5.45 -6.27 -8.74
CA THR A 422 -6.87 -5.93 -8.56
C THR A 422 -7.31 -4.98 -9.67
N LYS A 423 -8.63 -4.87 -9.88
CA LYS A 423 -9.21 -4.08 -10.97
C LYS A 423 -10.30 -3.15 -10.46
N SER A 424 -10.48 -2.03 -11.14
CA SER A 424 -11.57 -1.09 -10.94
C SER A 424 -12.22 -0.74 -12.28
N THR A 425 -13.54 -0.64 -12.30
CA THR A 425 -14.34 -0.22 -13.47
C THR A 425 -15.13 1.06 -13.20
N ASP A 426 -14.87 1.71 -12.08
CA ASP A 426 -15.60 2.89 -11.59
C ASP A 426 -14.62 4.03 -11.26
N ASN A 427 -13.67 4.26 -12.15
CA ASN A 427 -12.68 5.34 -12.03
C ASN A 427 -11.83 5.26 -10.74
N GLY A 428 -11.56 4.04 -10.28
CA GLY A 428 -10.75 3.78 -9.10
C GLY A 428 -11.46 4.05 -7.78
N ALA A 429 -12.80 4.07 -7.75
CA ALA A 429 -13.56 4.29 -6.52
C ALA A 429 -13.62 3.00 -5.68
N THR A 430 -13.93 1.88 -6.35
CA THR A 430 -13.92 0.55 -5.76
C THR A 430 -13.00 -0.37 -6.56
N TRP A 431 -12.46 -1.37 -5.86
CA TRP A 431 -11.53 -2.33 -6.41
C TRP A 431 -12.02 -3.74 -6.09
N SER A 432 -11.81 -4.68 -7.01
CA SER A 432 -12.06 -6.10 -6.73
C SER A 432 -11.19 -6.58 -5.56
N ALA A 433 -11.50 -7.76 -5.02
CA ALA A 433 -10.59 -8.42 -4.09
C ALA A 433 -9.17 -8.52 -4.69
N LEU A 434 -8.15 -8.40 -3.85
CA LEU A 434 -6.77 -8.60 -4.25
C LEU A 434 -6.57 -10.07 -4.65
N GLN A 435 -6.02 -10.31 -5.83
CA GLN A 435 -5.93 -11.64 -6.42
C GLN A 435 -4.48 -12.14 -6.46
N THR A 436 -4.30 -13.42 -6.15
CA THR A 436 -3.07 -14.16 -6.41
C THR A 436 -3.08 -14.64 -7.86
N PRO A 437 -2.02 -14.44 -8.66
CA PRO A 437 -2.02 -14.85 -10.05
C PRO A 437 -1.98 -16.38 -10.18
N VAL A 438 -2.81 -16.91 -11.08
CA VAL A 438 -2.70 -18.30 -11.55
C VAL A 438 -1.59 -18.35 -12.59
N ILE A 439 -0.40 -18.74 -12.15
CA ILE A 439 0.77 -18.86 -13.01
C ILE A 439 0.78 -20.24 -13.68
N LYS A 440 1.03 -20.25 -14.98
CA LYS A 440 1.10 -21.47 -15.80
C LYS A 440 2.47 -21.65 -16.44
N GLY A 441 2.93 -22.90 -16.45
CA GLY A 441 4.27 -23.29 -16.91
C GLY A 441 5.38 -22.94 -15.92
N GLY A 442 6.62 -23.26 -16.32
CA GLY A 442 7.80 -22.88 -15.54
C GLY A 442 8.01 -21.37 -15.54
N VAL A 443 8.61 -20.84 -14.49
CA VAL A 443 8.96 -19.41 -14.33
C VAL A 443 10.47 -19.33 -14.11
N GLU A 444 11.16 -18.46 -14.87
CA GLU A 444 12.59 -18.22 -14.59
C GLU A 444 12.73 -17.32 -13.37
N PRO A 445 13.88 -17.33 -12.67
CA PRO A 445 14.11 -16.50 -11.51
C PRO A 445 13.72 -15.02 -11.73
N PHE A 446 12.99 -14.46 -10.78
CA PHE A 446 12.46 -13.10 -10.87
C PHE A 446 12.61 -12.32 -9.57
N ALA A 447 12.48 -11.00 -9.67
CA ALA A 447 12.22 -10.13 -8.53
C ALA A 447 10.73 -9.73 -8.57
N PRO A 448 9.97 -9.84 -7.48
CA PRO A 448 8.54 -9.50 -7.44
C PRO A 448 8.34 -7.98 -7.46
N GLN A 449 8.66 -7.37 -8.60
CA GLN A 449 8.66 -5.92 -8.83
C GLN A 449 8.06 -5.64 -10.21
N PRO A 450 6.75 -5.38 -10.30
CA PRO A 450 6.14 -4.79 -11.49
C PRO A 450 6.79 -3.46 -11.84
N ILE A 451 6.95 -3.19 -13.14
CA ILE A 451 7.48 -1.93 -13.65
C ILE A 451 6.40 -1.15 -14.40
N ASN A 452 6.64 0.13 -14.69
CA ASN A 452 5.66 1.10 -15.20
C ASN A 452 5.18 0.88 -16.65
N SER A 453 5.24 -0.34 -17.19
CA SER A 453 4.89 -0.64 -18.59
C SER A 453 3.85 -1.76 -18.66
N ALA A 454 2.69 -1.46 -19.26
CA ALA A 454 1.65 -2.43 -19.58
C ALA A 454 0.95 -2.05 -20.89
N PHE A 455 0.61 -3.04 -21.69
CA PHE A 455 -0.06 -2.85 -22.98
C PHE A 455 -0.77 -4.12 -23.43
N ARG A 456 -1.65 -3.97 -24.41
CA ARG A 456 -2.35 -5.08 -25.07
C ARG A 456 -1.85 -5.22 -26.51
N ALA A 457 -1.52 -6.45 -26.90
CA ALA A 457 -1.16 -6.77 -28.29
C ALA A 457 -2.40 -6.85 -29.19
N PRO A 458 -2.24 -6.80 -30.53
CA PRO A 458 -3.37 -6.89 -31.46
C PRO A 458 -4.19 -8.18 -31.34
N ASP A 459 -3.56 -9.28 -30.89
CA ASP A 459 -4.24 -10.56 -30.62
C ASP A 459 -5.03 -10.58 -29.30
N GLY A 460 -5.05 -9.45 -28.58
CA GLY A 460 -5.70 -9.30 -27.29
C GLY A 460 -4.85 -9.75 -26.11
N THR A 461 -3.61 -10.22 -26.29
CA THR A 461 -2.76 -10.62 -25.16
C THR A 461 -2.35 -9.39 -24.34
N ILE A 462 -2.52 -9.46 -23.02
CA ILE A 462 -2.02 -8.46 -22.08
C ILE A 462 -0.56 -8.75 -21.79
N TYR A 463 0.29 -7.73 -21.84
CA TYR A 463 1.66 -7.76 -21.35
C TYR A 463 1.88 -6.69 -20.30
N PHE A 464 2.64 -7.00 -19.26
CA PHE A 464 3.23 -5.98 -18.41
C PHE A 464 4.65 -6.36 -17.99
N GLY A 465 5.47 -5.35 -17.72
CA GLY A 465 6.87 -5.55 -17.39
C GLY A 465 7.12 -5.87 -15.91
N SER A 466 8.12 -6.68 -15.64
CA SER A 466 8.63 -6.95 -14.29
C SER A 466 10.15 -7.14 -14.29
N ASP A 467 10.79 -6.98 -13.14
CA ASP A 467 12.21 -7.24 -12.99
C ASP A 467 12.50 -8.73 -12.81
N ALA A 468 13.56 -9.20 -13.46
CA ALA A 468 14.12 -10.52 -13.20
C ALA A 468 15.21 -10.44 -12.13
N ILE A 469 15.95 -11.53 -11.91
CA ILE A 469 17.20 -11.47 -11.14
C ILE A 469 18.27 -10.68 -11.91
N ASP A 470 19.31 -10.24 -11.21
CA ASP A 470 20.40 -9.44 -11.75
C ASP A 470 19.93 -8.13 -12.43
N ALA A 471 20.66 -7.69 -13.45
CA ALA A 471 20.39 -6.47 -14.21
C ALA A 471 19.48 -6.76 -15.42
N SER A 472 18.32 -7.41 -15.19
CA SER A 472 17.40 -7.78 -16.27
C SER A 472 15.91 -7.54 -15.94
N SER A 473 15.10 -7.37 -16.97
CA SER A 473 13.63 -7.28 -16.90
C SER A 473 12.97 -8.18 -17.94
N PHE A 474 11.67 -8.41 -17.81
CA PHE A 474 10.89 -9.30 -18.68
C PHE A 474 9.43 -8.92 -18.73
N LEU A 475 8.63 -9.67 -19.50
CA LEU A 475 7.19 -9.49 -19.60
C LEU A 475 6.45 -10.69 -18.98
N TRP A 476 5.42 -10.38 -18.20
CA TRP A 476 4.32 -11.29 -17.93
C TRP A 476 3.29 -11.18 -19.05
N ALA A 477 2.68 -12.31 -19.44
CA ALA A 477 1.67 -12.36 -20.49
C ALA A 477 0.38 -13.03 -20.01
N SER A 478 -0.77 -12.53 -20.44
CA SER A 478 -2.08 -13.17 -20.24
C SER A 478 -2.93 -13.12 -21.50
N LYS A 479 -3.39 -14.29 -21.97
CA LYS A 479 -4.21 -14.44 -23.17
C LYS A 479 -5.71 -14.49 -22.91
N ASP A 480 -6.10 -14.52 -21.63
CA ASP A 480 -7.47 -14.79 -21.18
C ASP A 480 -7.98 -13.70 -20.21
N ASN A 481 -7.49 -12.48 -20.38
CA ASN A 481 -7.84 -11.29 -19.59
C ASN A 481 -7.52 -11.43 -18.09
N GLY A 482 -6.34 -11.99 -17.79
CA GLY A 482 -5.77 -12.09 -16.45
C GLY A 482 -6.27 -13.29 -15.65
N LYS A 483 -6.94 -14.27 -16.28
CA LYS A 483 -7.32 -15.51 -15.59
C LYS A 483 -6.10 -16.40 -15.38
N THR A 484 -5.21 -16.48 -16.37
CA THR A 484 -3.91 -17.14 -16.28
C THR A 484 -2.79 -16.25 -16.79
N TRP A 485 -1.60 -16.44 -16.22
CA TRP A 485 -0.40 -15.66 -16.51
C TRP A 485 0.80 -16.56 -16.82
N TYR A 486 1.66 -16.10 -17.73
CA TYR A 486 2.82 -16.83 -18.22
C TYR A 486 4.05 -15.91 -18.24
N ASP A 487 5.20 -16.47 -17.89
CA ASP A 487 6.51 -15.85 -18.10
C ASP A 487 6.87 -15.94 -19.59
N THR A 488 7.16 -14.82 -20.26
CA THR A 488 7.58 -14.84 -21.67
C THR A 488 8.95 -15.45 -21.90
N LYS A 489 9.74 -15.71 -20.84
CA LYS A 489 11.10 -16.29 -20.83
C LYS A 489 12.21 -15.37 -21.30
N GLY A 490 11.97 -14.50 -22.27
CA GLY A 490 12.99 -13.55 -22.72
C GLY A 490 13.35 -12.54 -21.62
N ARG A 491 14.64 -12.30 -21.41
CA ARG A 491 15.18 -11.29 -20.48
C ARG A 491 15.91 -10.19 -21.23
N THR A 492 15.61 -8.95 -20.90
CA THR A 492 16.37 -7.79 -21.36
C THR A 492 17.68 -7.68 -20.60
N LYS A 493 18.62 -6.91 -21.13
CA LYS A 493 19.90 -6.62 -20.46
C LYS A 493 19.86 -5.21 -19.82
N GLY A 494 18.88 -5.02 -18.95
CA GLY A 494 18.71 -3.85 -18.10
C GLY A 494 17.61 -4.12 -17.09
N ARG A 495 17.79 -3.69 -15.84
CA ARG A 495 16.76 -3.76 -14.80
C ARG A 495 15.91 -2.50 -14.82
N HIS A 496 14.59 -2.59 -14.66
CA HIS A 496 13.65 -1.51 -14.94
C HIS A 496 13.59 -1.09 -16.43
N THR A 497 13.75 -2.05 -17.36
CA THR A 497 13.52 -1.78 -18.78
C THR A 497 12.07 -1.38 -19.01
N THR A 498 11.81 -0.23 -19.64
CA THR A 498 10.45 0.18 -20.01
C THR A 498 10.10 -0.39 -21.39
N PHE A 499 8.83 -0.76 -21.59
CA PHE A 499 8.37 -1.49 -22.76
C PHE A 499 7.24 -0.77 -23.48
N VAL A 500 7.28 -0.78 -24.82
CA VAL A 500 6.18 -0.29 -25.67
C VAL A 500 6.09 -1.10 -26.95
N MET A 501 4.86 -1.28 -27.44
CA MET A 501 4.60 -1.92 -28.72
C MET A 501 4.79 -0.92 -29.89
N LEU A 502 5.52 -1.36 -30.91
CA LEU A 502 5.78 -0.63 -32.15
C LEU A 502 4.62 -0.81 -33.16
N LYS A 503 4.54 0.07 -34.16
CA LYS A 503 3.50 0.00 -35.21
C LYS A 503 3.59 -1.28 -36.05
N ASP A 504 4.78 -1.89 -36.10
CA ASP A 504 5.05 -3.15 -36.79
C ASP A 504 4.89 -4.39 -35.87
N ASN A 505 4.24 -4.23 -34.72
CA ASN A 505 3.99 -5.26 -33.71
C ASN A 505 5.23 -5.81 -32.99
N ARG A 506 6.44 -5.28 -33.26
CA ARG A 506 7.58 -5.57 -32.39
C ARG A 506 7.42 -4.88 -31.04
N ILE A 507 8.08 -5.41 -30.02
CA ILE A 507 8.14 -4.78 -28.70
C ILE A 507 9.51 -4.13 -28.56
N LEU A 508 9.53 -2.82 -28.29
CA LEU A 508 10.73 -2.09 -27.91
C LEU A 508 10.90 -2.20 -26.39
N GLY A 509 12.07 -2.66 -25.96
CA GLY A 509 12.55 -2.53 -24.58
C GLY A 509 13.68 -1.50 -24.53
N MET A 510 13.56 -0.50 -23.66
CA MET A 510 14.59 0.52 -23.49
C MET A 510 14.89 0.81 -22.02
N GLY A 511 16.17 1.01 -21.74
CA GLY A 511 16.68 1.44 -20.45
C GLY A 511 17.00 0.33 -19.49
N GLY A 512 17.57 0.76 -18.36
CA GLY A 512 17.75 -0.06 -17.18
C GLY A 512 18.73 0.57 -16.21
N LYS A 513 18.43 0.48 -14.91
CA LYS A 513 19.28 0.91 -13.81
C LYS A 513 20.64 0.22 -13.89
N ASN A 514 21.70 1.01 -13.75
CA ASN A 514 23.10 0.56 -13.71
C ASN A 514 23.51 -0.29 -14.94
N SER A 515 22.83 -0.12 -16.08
CA SER A 515 23.10 -0.85 -17.31
C SER A 515 23.42 0.14 -18.44
N ASN A 516 24.40 -0.17 -19.27
CA ASN A 516 24.78 0.72 -20.37
C ASN A 516 25.36 -0.04 -21.58
N VAL A 517 25.27 0.60 -22.74
CA VAL A 517 25.99 0.26 -23.96
C VAL A 517 26.82 1.48 -24.34
N GLU A 518 28.11 1.46 -24.03
CA GLU A 518 29.03 2.59 -24.27
C GLU A 518 28.54 3.91 -23.64
N GLY A 519 28.03 3.85 -22.41
CA GLY A 519 27.48 5.02 -21.69
C GLY A 519 26.04 5.41 -22.05
N TYR A 520 25.43 4.78 -23.05
CA TYR A 520 24.02 4.98 -23.40
C TYR A 520 23.11 3.95 -22.71
N MET A 521 21.85 4.31 -22.49
CA MET A 521 20.83 3.34 -22.05
C MET A 521 20.70 2.21 -23.09
N PRO A 522 20.60 0.94 -22.67
CA PRO A 522 20.39 -0.17 -23.59
C PRO A 522 19.05 -0.07 -24.32
N GLN A 523 19.05 -0.48 -25.58
CA GLN A 523 17.85 -0.63 -26.41
C GLN A 523 17.82 -2.02 -27.04
N THR A 524 16.65 -2.65 -27.07
CA THR A 524 16.46 -3.99 -27.65
C THR A 524 15.04 -4.15 -28.19
N PHE A 525 14.84 -5.12 -29.09
CA PHE A 525 13.56 -5.39 -29.73
C PHE A 525 13.21 -6.87 -29.63
N SER A 526 11.93 -7.18 -29.43
CA SER A 526 11.39 -8.52 -29.58
C SER A 526 10.42 -8.58 -30.75
N SER A 527 10.57 -9.61 -31.59
CA SER A 527 9.65 -9.89 -32.72
C SER A 527 8.81 -11.15 -32.50
N ASP A 528 8.91 -11.75 -31.31
CA ASP A 528 8.29 -13.03 -30.94
C ASP A 528 7.56 -12.95 -29.59
N ASN A 529 7.02 -11.76 -29.29
CA ASN A 529 6.21 -11.47 -28.11
C ASN A 529 6.96 -11.61 -26.78
N GLY A 530 8.21 -11.15 -26.74
CA GLY A 530 9.04 -11.11 -25.53
C GLY A 530 9.72 -12.44 -25.20
N LYS A 531 9.74 -13.41 -26.13
CA LYS A 531 10.44 -14.69 -25.94
C LYS A 531 11.94 -14.55 -26.17
N THR A 532 12.32 -13.79 -27.17
CA THR A 532 13.70 -13.40 -27.44
C THR A 532 13.81 -11.90 -27.61
N TRP A 533 15.01 -11.39 -27.35
CA TRP A 533 15.36 -9.99 -27.46
C TRP A 533 16.58 -9.87 -28.37
N SER A 534 16.57 -8.90 -29.28
CA SER A 534 17.70 -8.61 -30.15
C SER A 534 18.94 -8.23 -29.33
N GLY A 535 20.11 -8.23 -29.99
CA GLY A 535 21.32 -7.66 -29.39
C GLY A 535 21.06 -6.24 -28.86
N ASN A 536 21.75 -5.89 -27.76
CA ASN A 536 21.67 -4.57 -27.16
C ASN A 536 22.35 -3.53 -28.07
N THR A 537 21.62 -2.49 -28.42
CA THR A 537 22.16 -1.31 -29.12
C THR A 537 22.11 -0.08 -28.23
N LYS A 538 22.80 0.98 -28.66
CA LYS A 538 22.69 2.31 -28.04
C LYS A 538 21.29 2.88 -28.27
N SER A 539 20.72 3.48 -27.24
CA SER A 539 19.60 4.42 -27.40
C SER A 539 20.12 5.85 -27.62
N ALA A 540 19.21 6.80 -27.83
CA ALA A 540 19.53 8.23 -27.91
C ALA A 540 19.79 8.90 -26.53
N PHE A 541 19.74 8.12 -25.45
CA PHE A 541 19.69 8.62 -24.08
C PHE A 541 20.87 8.09 -23.27
N ALA A 542 21.35 8.89 -22.31
CA ALA A 542 22.41 8.47 -21.40
C ALA A 542 21.95 7.30 -20.52
N ALA A 543 22.90 6.48 -20.08
CA ALA A 543 22.64 5.44 -19.11
C ALA A 543 22.08 6.01 -17.79
N LEU A 544 21.25 5.20 -17.13
CA LEU A 544 20.63 5.55 -15.86
C LEU A 544 21.31 4.83 -14.70
N GLY A 545 21.37 5.53 -13.57
CA GLY A 545 21.87 5.02 -12.32
C GLY A 545 20.81 4.34 -11.47
N SER A 546 21.20 4.09 -10.23
CA SER A 546 20.26 3.68 -9.19
C SER A 546 19.26 4.79 -8.89
N ASN A 547 18.06 4.41 -8.44
CA ASN A 547 16.94 5.32 -8.14
C ASN A 547 16.32 6.05 -9.33
N GLN A 548 16.65 5.63 -10.55
CA GLN A 548 16.09 6.19 -11.77
C GLN A 548 15.36 5.09 -12.55
N ARG A 549 14.15 5.39 -13.00
CA ARG A 549 13.38 4.54 -13.90
C ARG A 549 12.71 5.41 -14.97
N PRO A 550 13.00 5.18 -16.26
CA PRO A 550 12.39 5.95 -17.34
C PRO A 550 10.97 5.45 -17.61
N VAL A 551 10.26 6.15 -18.47
CA VAL A 551 8.98 5.70 -19.03
C VAL A 551 8.98 5.90 -20.54
N ILE A 552 8.43 4.93 -21.26
CA ILE A 552 8.09 5.05 -22.68
C ILE A 552 6.63 4.64 -22.87
N MET A 553 5.88 5.41 -23.64
CA MET A 553 4.49 5.07 -23.99
C MET A 553 4.13 5.57 -25.39
N ARG A 554 3.14 4.93 -26.01
CA ARG A 554 2.54 5.44 -27.25
C ARG A 554 1.43 6.41 -26.91
N LEU A 555 1.52 7.62 -27.47
CA LEU A 555 0.49 8.64 -27.35
C LEU A 555 -0.65 8.40 -28.33
N LYS A 556 -1.81 9.05 -28.08
CA LYS A 556 -2.96 9.07 -29.00
C LYS A 556 -2.63 9.56 -30.41
N SER A 557 -1.65 10.45 -30.56
CA SER A 557 -1.16 10.91 -31.87
C SER A 557 -0.42 9.82 -32.67
N GLY A 558 -0.09 8.69 -32.03
CA GLY A 558 0.72 7.63 -32.59
C GLY A 558 2.22 7.82 -32.40
N ARG A 559 2.67 8.97 -31.87
CA ARG A 559 4.07 9.19 -31.48
C ARG A 559 4.45 8.38 -30.24
N LEU A 560 5.73 8.05 -30.12
CA LEU A 560 6.28 7.59 -28.84
C LEU A 560 6.64 8.80 -27.99
N PHE A 561 6.24 8.77 -26.72
CA PHE A 561 6.69 9.66 -25.67
C PHE A 561 7.70 8.95 -24.79
N PHE A 562 8.79 9.63 -24.48
CA PHE A 562 9.78 9.18 -23.51
C PHE A 562 9.97 10.24 -22.42
N ALA A 563 10.14 9.81 -21.18
CA ALA A 563 10.67 10.66 -20.13
C ALA A 563 11.71 9.91 -19.29
N GLY A 564 12.79 10.59 -18.96
CA GLY A 564 13.90 10.04 -18.20
C GLY A 564 14.94 11.10 -17.87
N ASP A 565 15.89 10.73 -17.03
CA ASP A 565 17.06 11.56 -16.75
C ASP A 565 18.15 11.31 -17.80
N TYR A 566 18.96 12.32 -18.08
CA TYR A 566 20.11 12.23 -19.01
C TYR A 566 21.45 12.03 -18.30
N GLN A 567 21.40 11.53 -17.07
CA GLN A 567 22.57 11.27 -16.25
C GLN A 567 22.32 10.10 -15.30
N ASP A 568 23.41 9.43 -14.97
CA ASP A 568 23.47 8.54 -13.82
C ASP A 568 23.65 9.37 -12.53
N ILE A 569 22.68 9.29 -11.61
CA ILE A 569 22.77 10.02 -10.33
C ILE A 569 23.85 9.47 -9.37
N LYS A 570 24.31 8.23 -9.57
CA LYS A 570 25.40 7.60 -8.80
C LYS A 570 26.75 7.69 -9.49
N MET A 571 26.81 8.22 -10.72
CA MET A 571 28.04 8.35 -11.51
C MET A 571 28.85 7.04 -11.53
N MET A 572 28.30 5.98 -12.14
CA MET A 572 29.07 4.77 -12.46
C MET A 572 30.39 5.14 -13.16
N ASP A 573 31.37 4.24 -13.15
CA ASP A 573 32.73 4.44 -13.72
C ASP A 573 32.78 4.86 -15.21
N ASN A 574 31.62 4.99 -15.87
CA ASN A 574 31.47 5.39 -17.27
C ASN A 574 30.78 6.77 -17.35
N PRO A 575 31.49 7.83 -17.80
CA PRO A 575 30.88 9.14 -18.01
C PRO A 575 29.77 9.06 -19.08
N PRO A 576 28.80 10.01 -19.08
CA PRO A 576 27.87 10.12 -20.19
C PRO A 576 28.65 10.26 -21.50
N PRO A 577 28.10 9.73 -22.61
CA PRO A 577 28.73 9.83 -23.92
C PRO A 577 29.09 11.27 -24.29
N LYS A 578 30.18 11.46 -25.05
CA LYS A 578 30.68 12.82 -25.42
C LYS A 578 29.63 13.71 -26.08
N ASP A 579 28.69 13.10 -26.81
CA ASP A 579 27.62 13.81 -27.51
C ASP A 579 26.49 14.28 -26.58
N ILE A 580 26.44 13.78 -25.34
CA ILE A 580 25.50 14.20 -24.31
C ILE A 580 26.21 15.18 -23.38
N THR A 581 26.01 16.47 -23.63
CA THR A 581 26.74 17.56 -22.96
C THR A 581 25.95 18.24 -21.84
N ASP A 582 24.63 18.01 -21.77
CA ASP A 582 23.73 18.62 -20.79
C ASP A 582 23.11 17.58 -19.84
N ARG A 583 22.85 17.98 -18.60
CA ARG A 583 22.32 17.15 -17.51
C ARG A 583 20.93 17.64 -17.10
N GLY A 584 20.12 16.71 -16.62
CA GLY A 584 18.81 16.99 -16.03
C GLY A 584 17.78 15.94 -16.42
N SER A 585 16.52 16.30 -16.23
CA SER A 585 15.37 15.52 -16.63
C SER A 585 14.83 15.99 -17.96
N TYR A 586 14.33 15.07 -18.78
CA TYR A 586 13.91 15.38 -20.14
C TYR A 586 12.65 14.61 -20.52
N VAL A 587 11.94 15.20 -21.47
CA VAL A 587 10.87 14.56 -22.22
C VAL A 587 11.24 14.55 -23.71
N ALA A 588 10.78 13.54 -24.43
CA ALA A 588 11.07 13.42 -25.85
C ALA A 588 9.92 12.80 -26.64
N LEU A 589 9.84 13.15 -27.93
CA LEU A 589 8.90 12.61 -28.88
C LEU A 589 9.62 11.92 -30.04
N SER A 590 9.04 10.82 -30.54
CA SER A 590 9.50 10.15 -31.75
C SER A 590 8.32 9.83 -32.68
N ASP A 591 8.46 10.22 -33.95
CA ASP A 591 7.50 9.94 -35.03
C ASP A 591 7.73 8.56 -35.70
N ASP A 592 8.95 8.04 -35.60
CA ASP A 592 9.47 6.91 -36.38
C ASP A 592 9.76 5.65 -35.54
N ASP A 593 9.01 5.48 -34.45
CA ASP A 593 9.09 4.34 -33.53
C ASP A 593 10.47 4.21 -32.84
N GLY A 594 11.03 5.37 -32.44
CA GLY A 594 12.19 5.47 -31.57
C GLY A 594 13.54 5.49 -32.29
N LYS A 595 13.56 5.68 -33.62
CA LYS A 595 14.81 5.81 -34.39
C LYS A 595 15.39 7.22 -34.24
N THR A 596 14.55 8.24 -34.25
CA THR A 596 14.91 9.63 -34.00
C THR A 596 14.02 10.24 -32.92
N TRP A 597 14.57 11.24 -32.20
CA TRP A 597 13.91 11.85 -31.05
C TRP A 597 14.04 13.38 -31.09
N THR A 598 12.93 14.08 -30.88
CA THR A 598 12.93 15.50 -30.49
C THR A 598 12.95 15.56 -28.97
N ILE A 599 14.04 16.07 -28.40
CA ILE A 599 14.35 16.02 -26.97
C ILE A 599 14.20 17.43 -26.38
N LYS A 600 13.52 17.52 -25.23
CA LYS A 600 13.34 18.77 -24.50
C LYS A 600 13.64 18.59 -23.01
N LYS A 601 14.44 19.51 -22.47
CA LYS A 601 14.74 19.59 -21.04
C LYS A 601 13.52 20.01 -20.23
N LEU A 602 13.34 19.37 -19.08
CA LEU A 602 12.31 19.68 -18.10
C LEU A 602 12.93 20.51 -16.97
N GLU A 603 13.00 21.83 -17.17
CA GLU A 603 13.67 22.77 -16.25
C GLU A 603 13.04 22.79 -14.84
N MET A 604 11.76 22.43 -14.73
CA MET A 604 11.00 22.42 -13.48
C MET A 604 11.16 21.13 -12.66
N ALA A 605 11.98 20.18 -13.12
CA ALA A 605 12.24 18.97 -12.36
C ALA A 605 12.98 19.31 -11.04
N PRO A 606 12.48 18.84 -9.89
CA PRO A 606 13.07 19.14 -8.58
C PRO A 606 14.38 18.38 -8.38
N GLU A 607 15.23 18.88 -7.47
CA GLU A 607 16.42 18.16 -7.03
C GLU A 607 16.05 16.86 -6.30
N HIS A 608 16.98 15.91 -6.28
CA HIS A 608 16.82 14.66 -5.54
C HIS A 608 16.85 14.92 -4.02
N ASN A 609 15.88 14.39 -3.29
CA ASN A 609 15.64 14.66 -1.87
C ASN A 609 16.75 14.18 -0.91
N ASP A 610 17.48 13.12 -1.29
CA ASP A 610 18.53 12.50 -0.47
C ASP A 610 19.98 12.83 -0.91
N TRP A 611 20.21 13.82 -1.80
CA TRP A 611 21.54 14.06 -2.37
C TRP A 611 22.04 15.50 -2.16
N HIS A 612 23.17 15.66 -1.45
CA HIS A 612 23.69 16.97 -0.99
C HIS A 612 25.13 17.29 -1.41
N GLY A 613 25.70 16.65 -2.45
CA GLY A 613 26.92 17.17 -3.08
C GLY A 613 27.96 16.16 -3.55
N VAL A 614 28.87 16.70 -4.38
CA VAL A 614 29.92 16.11 -5.25
C VAL A 614 30.44 14.71 -4.88
N VAL A 615 30.27 13.77 -5.82
CA VAL A 615 31.17 12.60 -5.94
C VAL A 615 32.17 12.88 -7.06
N LYS A 616 33.45 13.01 -6.74
CA LYS A 616 34.56 13.01 -7.72
C LYS A 616 35.14 11.59 -7.82
N ARG A 617 35.76 11.21 -8.93
CA ARG A 617 36.53 12.02 -9.92
C ARG A 617 35.95 11.88 -11.33
N GLY A 618 35.60 12.94 -12.10
CA GLY A 618 36.24 14.26 -12.27
C GLY A 618 35.28 15.43 -12.47
N SER A 619 34.17 15.44 -11.72
CA SER A 619 33.34 16.59 -11.27
C SER A 619 32.59 17.49 -12.27
N LYS A 620 31.27 17.57 -12.05
CA LYS A 620 30.55 18.78 -11.61
C LYS A 620 29.59 18.36 -10.48
N PRO A 621 29.36 19.16 -9.42
CA PRO A 621 28.32 18.88 -8.42
C PRO A 621 26.96 18.65 -9.10
N GLN A 622 26.11 17.76 -8.57
CA GLN A 622 24.73 17.59 -9.08
C GLN A 622 23.76 18.63 -8.48
N HIS A 623 24.24 19.57 -7.65
CA HIS A 623 23.43 20.70 -7.20
C HIS A 623 22.88 21.46 -8.41
N GLY A 624 21.57 21.71 -8.42
CA GLY A 624 20.87 22.43 -9.46
C GLY A 624 20.39 21.61 -10.66
N PHE A 625 20.53 20.27 -10.67
CA PHE A 625 19.98 19.44 -11.76
C PHE A 625 18.79 18.62 -11.27
N GLY A 626 17.63 18.87 -11.89
CA GLY A 626 16.41 18.13 -11.62
C GLY A 626 16.53 16.63 -11.92
N THR A 627 15.75 15.83 -11.19
CA THR A 627 15.57 14.39 -11.43
C THR A 627 14.10 14.04 -11.54
N LEU A 628 13.79 13.03 -12.39
CA LEU A 628 12.48 12.39 -12.37
C LEU A 628 12.39 11.26 -11.35
N GLY A 629 13.53 10.68 -10.96
CA GLY A 629 13.62 9.51 -10.11
C GLY A 629 12.93 8.29 -10.75
N TYR A 630 12.10 7.59 -9.97
CA TYR A 630 11.18 6.60 -10.54
C TYR A 630 9.96 7.32 -11.08
N CYS A 631 9.92 7.51 -12.40
CA CYS A 631 8.80 8.19 -13.03
C CYS A 631 7.77 7.23 -13.62
N ALA A 632 6.58 7.76 -13.85
CA ALA A 632 5.50 7.10 -14.56
C ALA A 632 4.72 8.17 -15.33
N ALA A 633 4.17 7.78 -16.48
CA ALA A 633 3.38 8.67 -17.32
C ALA A 633 2.07 8.02 -17.74
N THR A 634 1.09 8.86 -18.02
CA THR A 634 -0.22 8.48 -18.53
C THR A 634 -0.76 9.60 -19.41
N GLN A 635 -1.83 9.34 -20.17
CA GLN A 635 -2.46 10.34 -21.03
C GLN A 635 -3.96 10.38 -20.76
N THR A 636 -4.49 11.55 -20.46
CA THR A 636 -5.93 11.75 -20.23
C THR A 636 -6.70 11.73 -21.55
N PRO A 637 -8.03 11.54 -21.51
CA PRO A 637 -8.83 11.43 -22.72
C PRO A 637 -8.74 12.66 -23.65
N ASN A 638 -8.53 13.86 -23.10
CA ASN A 638 -8.31 15.09 -23.87
C ASN A 638 -6.91 15.22 -24.51
N GLY A 639 -6.04 14.22 -24.37
CA GLY A 639 -4.71 14.19 -25.00
C GLY A 639 -3.59 14.81 -24.18
N VAL A 640 -3.85 15.34 -22.99
CA VAL A 640 -2.80 15.85 -22.10
C VAL A 640 -1.97 14.69 -21.55
N ILE A 641 -0.65 14.84 -21.66
CA ILE A 641 0.35 13.93 -21.12
C ILE A 641 0.59 14.32 -19.67
N HIS A 642 0.51 13.34 -18.78
CA HIS A 642 0.78 13.50 -17.38
C HIS A 642 2.02 12.70 -17.01
N LEU A 643 2.98 13.33 -16.33
CA LEU A 643 4.22 12.73 -15.86
C LEU A 643 4.36 12.99 -14.36
N MET A 644 4.61 11.96 -13.57
CA MET A 644 4.92 12.10 -12.15
C MET A 644 6.40 11.78 -11.88
N THR A 645 6.98 12.49 -10.91
CA THR A 645 8.32 12.24 -10.38
C THR A 645 8.22 11.76 -8.95
N SER A 646 9.21 10.97 -8.54
CA SER A 646 9.37 10.55 -7.14
C SER A 646 10.80 10.83 -6.69
N LYS A 647 11.02 10.87 -5.37
CA LYS A 647 12.31 11.25 -4.75
C LYS A 647 12.75 12.69 -5.05
N GLY A 648 11.85 13.53 -5.55
CA GLY A 648 12.09 14.97 -5.65
C GLY A 648 11.89 15.66 -4.29
N LYS A 649 12.51 16.83 -4.09
CA LYS A 649 12.19 17.74 -2.96
C LYS A 649 11.43 18.97 -3.49
N PRO A 650 10.07 18.95 -3.55
CA PRO A 650 9.14 17.83 -3.33
C PRO A 650 8.94 16.95 -4.57
N SER A 651 8.18 15.85 -4.46
CA SER A 651 7.73 15.05 -5.61
C SER A 651 6.72 15.84 -6.46
N MET A 652 6.86 15.81 -7.78
CA MET A 652 6.13 16.69 -8.72
C MET A 652 5.30 15.91 -9.74
N HIS A 653 4.21 16.51 -10.19
CA HIS A 653 3.39 16.11 -11.32
C HIS A 653 3.41 17.21 -12.38
N PHE A 654 3.71 16.83 -13.62
CA PHE A 654 3.69 17.69 -14.79
C PHE A 654 2.57 17.27 -15.73
N ALA A 655 1.73 18.23 -16.13
CA ALA A 655 0.73 18.07 -17.17
C ALA A 655 1.15 18.90 -18.39
N LEU A 656 1.32 18.27 -19.54
CA LEU A 656 1.88 18.91 -20.74
C LEU A 656 1.28 18.34 -22.03
N ASN A 657 1.39 19.05 -23.14
CA ASN A 657 0.99 18.55 -24.46
C ASN A 657 2.16 18.51 -25.45
N GLU A 658 1.94 17.87 -26.59
CA GLU A 658 2.98 17.72 -27.63
C GLU A 658 3.43 19.07 -28.20
N ALA A 659 2.51 20.03 -28.39
CA ALA A 659 2.87 21.38 -28.83
C ALA A 659 3.85 22.06 -27.88
N TRP A 660 3.72 21.86 -26.56
CA TRP A 660 4.72 22.36 -25.63
C TRP A 660 6.08 21.71 -25.87
N ILE A 661 6.15 20.38 -26.01
CA ILE A 661 7.42 19.67 -26.25
C ILE A 661 8.12 20.17 -27.53
N LEU A 662 7.35 20.44 -28.58
CA LEU A 662 7.87 20.89 -29.88
C LEU A 662 8.18 22.40 -29.94
N SER A 663 7.77 23.17 -28.93
CA SER A 663 7.97 24.63 -28.88
C SER A 663 9.25 25.04 -28.13
N GLY A 664 9.60 26.34 -28.22
CA GLY A 664 10.65 26.95 -27.41
C GLY A 664 10.27 27.30 -25.96
N PHE A 665 9.01 27.09 -25.52
CA PHE A 665 8.58 27.47 -24.16
C PHE A 665 9.13 26.52 -23.09
N THR A 666 9.77 27.01 -22.04
CA THR A 666 10.40 26.15 -21.01
C THR A 666 9.65 26.10 -19.68
N GLY A 667 8.76 27.06 -19.41
CA GLY A 667 8.02 27.16 -18.15
C GLY A 667 6.52 26.88 -18.28
N GLU A 668 5.80 27.18 -17.20
CA GLU A 668 4.34 27.12 -17.15
C GLU A 668 3.69 28.10 -18.13
N VAL A 669 2.68 27.61 -18.83
CA VAL A 669 1.80 28.45 -19.65
C VAL A 669 0.57 28.74 -18.82
N ASN A 670 0.75 29.62 -17.82
CA ASN A 670 -0.29 29.94 -16.83
C ASN A 670 -1.35 30.87 -17.41
N GLN A 671 -2.32 30.27 -18.09
CA GLN A 671 -3.55 30.96 -18.44
C GLN A 671 -4.60 30.73 -17.35
N GLN A 672 -5.15 31.82 -16.82
CA GLN A 672 -6.34 31.76 -15.98
C GLN A 672 -7.45 31.01 -16.75
N PRO A 673 -8.18 30.10 -16.08
CA PRO A 673 -9.17 29.25 -16.74
C PRO A 673 -10.34 30.05 -17.37
N GLY A 674 -10.54 31.29 -16.95
CA GLY A 674 -11.64 32.17 -17.35
C GLY A 674 -12.47 32.64 -16.14
N ASN A 675 -13.49 33.46 -16.39
CA ASN A 675 -14.41 34.04 -15.39
C ASN A 675 -15.89 33.75 -15.74
N ASP A 676 -16.24 32.53 -16.17
CA ASP A 676 -17.62 32.21 -16.50
C ASP A 676 -18.39 31.65 -15.29
N SER A 677 -18.88 32.55 -14.44
CA SER A 677 -19.80 32.20 -13.35
C SER A 677 -21.26 31.99 -13.81
N SER A 678 -21.60 32.42 -15.03
CA SER A 678 -22.95 32.29 -15.61
C SER A 678 -23.23 30.92 -16.25
N GLY A 679 -22.19 30.19 -16.65
CA GLY A 679 -22.28 28.88 -17.32
C GLY A 679 -22.00 27.66 -16.44
N ILE A 680 -22.15 27.75 -15.12
CA ILE A 680 -21.84 26.63 -14.21
C ILE A 680 -22.77 25.44 -14.48
N LYS A 681 -22.16 24.33 -14.89
CA LYS A 681 -22.78 23.01 -15.02
C LYS A 681 -22.88 22.37 -13.65
N GLN A 682 -24.10 22.07 -13.23
CA GLN A 682 -24.37 21.30 -12.02
C GLN A 682 -24.27 19.81 -12.32
N ILE A 683 -23.67 19.08 -11.40
CA ILE A 683 -23.50 17.62 -11.43
C ILE A 683 -24.19 17.08 -10.18
N GLU A 684 -25.19 16.23 -10.38
CA GLU A 684 -25.78 15.42 -9.31
C GLU A 684 -25.63 13.95 -9.69
N GLU A 685 -25.07 13.14 -8.79
CA GLU A 685 -25.05 11.69 -8.90
C GLU A 685 -25.83 11.10 -7.73
N LYS A 686 -26.58 10.03 -7.98
CA LYS A 686 -27.42 9.35 -6.99
C LYS A 686 -26.99 7.90 -6.82
N TYR A 687 -27.20 7.37 -5.63
CA TYR A 687 -27.14 5.93 -5.38
C TYR A 687 -28.30 5.21 -6.06
N SER A 688 -28.21 3.89 -6.19
CA SER A 688 -29.30 3.04 -6.71
C SER A 688 -30.59 3.14 -5.89
N ASN A 689 -30.50 3.50 -4.61
CA ASN A 689 -31.64 3.75 -3.74
C ASN A 689 -32.28 5.15 -3.93
N GLY A 690 -31.82 5.94 -4.90
CA GLY A 690 -32.35 7.26 -5.23
C GLY A 690 -31.83 8.42 -4.36
N LYS A 691 -31.08 8.15 -3.29
CA LYS A 691 -30.46 9.20 -2.46
C LYS A 691 -29.29 9.84 -3.20
N THR A 692 -29.13 11.15 -3.01
CA THR A 692 -27.99 11.90 -3.53
C THR A 692 -26.69 11.33 -3.00
N ARG A 693 -25.71 11.16 -3.89
CA ARG A 693 -24.36 10.67 -3.61
C ARG A 693 -23.35 11.80 -3.69
N ILE A 694 -23.39 12.59 -4.77
CA ILE A 694 -22.51 13.73 -5.01
C ILE A 694 -23.34 14.88 -5.57
N THR A 695 -23.11 16.09 -5.08
CA THR A 695 -23.48 17.35 -5.74
C THR A 695 -22.21 18.14 -5.98
N SER A 696 -22.03 18.66 -7.20
CA SER A 696 -20.84 19.41 -7.59
C SER A 696 -21.17 20.42 -8.69
N GLY A 697 -20.33 21.43 -8.86
CA GLY A 697 -20.44 22.43 -9.90
C GLY A 697 -19.10 22.65 -10.62
N GLY A 698 -19.17 23.07 -11.88
CA GLY A 698 -17.99 23.50 -12.63
C GLY A 698 -18.36 24.14 -13.96
N PHE A 699 -17.38 24.75 -14.63
CA PHE A 699 -17.57 25.35 -15.95
C PHE A 699 -16.50 24.85 -16.93
N LEU A 700 -16.74 25.08 -18.22
CA LEU A 700 -15.73 24.80 -19.25
C LEU A 700 -14.82 26.01 -19.41
N GLY A 701 -13.59 25.91 -18.91
CA GLY A 701 -12.57 26.93 -19.08
C GLY A 701 -11.78 26.75 -20.38
N LYS A 702 -10.82 27.65 -20.61
CA LYS A 702 -9.94 27.62 -21.80
C LYS A 702 -9.19 26.31 -22.00
N ASN A 703 -8.84 25.65 -20.90
CA ASN A 703 -7.98 24.45 -20.89
C ASN A 703 -8.74 23.18 -20.48
N GLY A 704 -10.08 23.19 -20.51
CA GLY A 704 -10.92 22.08 -20.09
C GLY A 704 -11.83 22.41 -18.91
N PHE A 705 -12.44 21.37 -18.32
CA PHE A 705 -13.38 21.51 -17.22
C PHE A 705 -12.70 21.96 -15.92
N VAL A 706 -13.35 22.85 -15.17
CA VAL A 706 -12.83 23.46 -13.94
C VAL A 706 -13.91 23.44 -12.86
N LEU A 707 -13.57 22.97 -11.66
CA LEU A 707 -14.50 22.91 -10.53
C LEU A 707 -14.81 24.31 -10.00
N GLN A 708 -16.08 24.56 -9.67
CA GLN A 708 -16.57 25.85 -9.22
C GLN A 708 -17.79 25.68 -8.30
N GLY A 709 -17.79 26.39 -7.18
CA GLY A 709 -18.87 26.38 -6.21
C GLY A 709 -18.77 25.23 -5.23
N LYS A 710 -19.88 24.97 -4.55
CA LYS A 710 -19.95 23.97 -3.47
C LYS A 710 -19.97 22.55 -4.03
N GLU A 711 -19.14 21.70 -3.45
CA GLU A 711 -19.18 20.25 -3.64
C GLU A 711 -19.54 19.57 -2.32
N ALA A 712 -20.41 18.56 -2.37
CA ALA A 712 -20.76 17.76 -1.22
C ALA A 712 -20.96 16.29 -1.63
N TRP A 713 -20.53 15.38 -0.76
CA TRP A 713 -20.75 13.94 -0.91
C TRP A 713 -21.55 13.41 0.26
N TYR A 714 -22.25 12.30 0.05
CA TYR A 714 -23.13 11.68 1.01
C TYR A 714 -22.93 10.17 1.00
N TYR A 715 -23.05 9.54 2.16
CA TYR A 715 -23.16 8.08 2.27
C TYR A 715 -24.51 7.61 1.73
N ASP A 716 -24.61 6.31 1.45
CA ASP A 716 -25.82 5.64 0.97
C ASP A 716 -27.02 5.76 1.93
N ASN A 717 -26.75 6.00 3.22
CA ASN A 717 -27.75 6.30 4.24
C ASN A 717 -28.23 7.76 4.23
N GLY A 718 -27.58 8.66 3.47
CA GLY A 718 -27.90 10.09 3.37
C GLY A 718 -27.11 11.00 4.33
N VAL A 719 -26.26 10.42 5.20
CA VAL A 719 -25.35 11.19 6.07
C VAL A 719 -24.33 11.90 5.20
N LYS A 720 -24.04 13.17 5.50
CA LYS A 720 -23.01 13.95 4.79
C LYS A 720 -21.64 13.31 5.04
N GLN A 721 -20.92 13.06 3.95
CA GLN A 721 -19.59 12.47 3.98
C GLN A 721 -18.51 13.55 3.82
N TYR A 722 -18.72 14.52 2.93
CA TYR A 722 -17.73 15.53 2.59
C TYR A 722 -18.39 16.83 2.16
N GLU A 723 -17.71 17.94 2.38
CA GLU A 723 -18.09 19.26 1.87
C GLU A 723 -16.87 20.13 1.62
N ALA A 724 -16.86 20.83 0.48
CA ALA A 724 -15.85 21.82 0.14
C ALA A 724 -16.42 22.89 -0.82
N THR A 725 -15.69 23.99 -0.97
CA THR A 725 -15.99 25.01 -1.97
C THR A 725 -14.80 25.21 -2.88
N PHE A 726 -15.03 25.12 -4.19
CA PHE A 726 -14.05 25.38 -5.23
C PHE A 726 -14.25 26.77 -5.84
N ASN A 727 -13.14 27.45 -6.11
CA ASN A 727 -13.11 28.66 -6.92
C ASN A 727 -12.03 28.48 -7.98
N LYS A 728 -12.45 28.30 -9.24
CA LYS A 728 -11.56 28.01 -10.38
C LYS A 728 -10.62 26.83 -10.12
N GLY A 729 -11.17 25.76 -9.55
CA GLY A 729 -10.45 24.53 -9.22
C GLY A 729 -9.61 24.59 -7.94
N VAL A 730 -9.46 25.76 -7.31
CA VAL A 730 -8.76 25.91 -6.02
C VAL A 730 -9.76 25.77 -4.87
N LEU A 731 -9.41 25.03 -3.84
CA LEU A 731 -10.21 24.92 -2.62
C LEU A 731 -10.17 26.23 -1.82
N GLN A 732 -11.31 26.63 -1.23
CA GLN A 732 -11.43 27.84 -0.42
C GLN A 732 -12.25 27.61 0.84
N GLY A 733 -11.85 28.27 1.93
CA GLY A 733 -12.52 28.20 3.22
C GLY A 733 -12.42 26.80 3.84
N MET A 734 -13.47 26.40 4.55
CA MET A 734 -13.48 25.14 5.27
C MET A 734 -13.85 23.96 4.35
N GLU A 735 -12.98 22.97 4.34
CA GLU A 735 -13.23 21.63 3.82
C GLU A 735 -13.41 20.66 4.99
N SER A 736 -14.34 19.72 4.90
CA SER A 736 -14.69 18.84 6.01
C SER A 736 -15.04 17.43 5.54
N TYR A 737 -14.63 16.43 6.32
CA TYR A 737 -14.89 15.01 6.06
C TYR A 737 -15.42 14.33 7.31
N TRP A 738 -16.50 13.57 7.16
CA TRP A 738 -17.21 12.89 8.23
C TRP A 738 -17.28 11.38 7.99
N ASP A 739 -17.33 10.61 9.06
CA ASP A 739 -17.65 9.18 9.01
C ASP A 739 -19.15 8.92 8.78
N ARG A 740 -19.52 7.65 8.66
CA ARG A 740 -20.88 7.21 8.37
C ARG A 740 -21.89 7.53 9.49
N ASP A 741 -21.39 7.80 10.69
CA ASP A 741 -22.17 8.17 11.87
C ASP A 741 -22.25 9.71 12.05
N GLY A 742 -21.67 10.47 11.12
CA GLY A 742 -21.68 11.93 11.12
C GLY A 742 -20.66 12.56 12.05
N LYS A 743 -19.66 11.81 12.51
CA LYS A 743 -18.54 12.36 13.30
C LYS A 743 -17.47 12.90 12.37
N LEU A 744 -16.91 14.05 12.73
CA LEU A 744 -15.80 14.64 11.99
C LEU A 744 -14.57 13.73 12.07
N LEU A 745 -13.98 13.42 10.92
CA LEU A 745 -12.70 12.74 10.82
C LEU A 745 -11.58 13.76 10.69
N TRP A 746 -11.78 14.78 9.85
CA TRP A 746 -10.85 15.90 9.71
C TRP A 746 -11.51 17.13 9.06
N THR A 747 -10.87 18.28 9.25
CA THR A 747 -11.17 19.55 8.58
C THR A 747 -9.91 20.18 8.02
N ARG A 748 -10.00 20.84 6.88
CA ARG A 748 -8.91 21.65 6.29
C ARG A 748 -9.40 23.07 6.07
N ASP A 749 -8.82 24.02 6.79
CA ASP A 749 -9.12 25.45 6.62
C ASP A 749 -8.14 26.07 5.63
N HIS A 750 -8.61 26.33 4.40
CA HIS A 750 -7.86 26.94 3.31
C HIS A 750 -7.87 28.46 3.47
N THR A 751 -6.80 29.01 4.06
CA THR A 751 -6.73 30.42 4.45
C THR A 751 -6.52 31.34 3.23
N PRO A 752 -6.92 32.62 3.34
CA PRO A 752 -6.65 33.62 2.29
C PRO A 752 -5.15 33.88 2.02
N TYR A 753 -4.26 33.42 2.91
CA TYR A 753 -2.81 33.60 2.79
C TYR A 753 -2.11 32.46 2.04
N GLY A 754 -2.87 31.49 1.50
CA GLY A 754 -2.33 30.35 0.75
C GLY A 754 -1.87 29.18 1.62
N THR A 755 -2.03 29.27 2.94
CA THR A 755 -1.79 28.15 3.86
C THR A 755 -3.08 27.39 4.17
N THR A 756 -2.95 26.11 4.49
CA THR A 756 -4.03 25.23 4.93
C THR A 756 -3.76 24.74 6.34
N VAL A 757 -4.74 24.87 7.25
CA VAL A 757 -4.66 24.25 8.58
C VAL A 757 -5.45 22.96 8.57
N TRP A 758 -4.78 21.82 8.74
CA TRP A 758 -5.39 20.51 8.76
C TRP A 758 -5.56 20.01 10.20
N THR A 759 -6.80 19.80 10.61
CA THR A 759 -7.14 19.24 11.92
C THR A 759 -7.72 17.84 11.73
N ASN A 760 -7.16 16.84 12.42
CA ASN A 760 -7.72 15.49 12.51
C ASN A 760 -8.37 15.29 13.87
N TYR A 761 -9.36 14.41 13.96
CA TYR A 761 -10.12 14.15 15.18
C TYR A 761 -10.07 12.68 15.60
N TRP A 762 -10.15 12.46 16.90
CA TRP A 762 -10.45 11.17 17.51
C TRP A 762 -11.95 10.85 17.39
N SER A 763 -12.32 9.59 17.60
CA SER A 763 -13.71 9.11 17.53
C SER A 763 -14.66 9.75 18.58
N ASN A 764 -14.09 10.36 19.63
CA ASN A 764 -14.78 11.13 20.66
C ASN A 764 -14.94 12.63 20.33
N GLY A 765 -14.43 13.07 19.17
CA GLY A 765 -14.47 14.47 18.72
C GLY A 765 -13.33 15.36 19.25
N ALA A 766 -12.45 14.84 20.11
CA ALA A 766 -11.24 15.54 20.51
C ALA A 766 -10.29 15.69 19.32
N LYS A 767 -9.47 16.74 19.30
CA LYS A 767 -8.42 16.89 18.27
C LYS A 767 -7.41 15.78 18.44
N ARG A 768 -7.01 15.14 17.34
CA ARG A 768 -5.92 14.18 17.26
C ARG A 768 -4.63 14.85 16.81
N SER A 769 -4.72 15.71 15.80
CA SER A 769 -3.60 16.53 15.36
C SER A 769 -4.07 17.81 14.70
N VAL A 770 -3.19 18.81 14.71
CA VAL A 770 -3.35 20.10 14.00
C VAL A 770 -2.03 20.41 13.33
N SER A 771 -2.03 20.74 12.04
CA SER A 771 -0.81 21.04 11.29
C SER A 771 -1.04 22.10 10.21
N THR A 772 -0.02 22.88 9.90
CA THR A 772 -0.07 23.93 8.86
C THR A 772 0.68 23.48 7.60
N TRP A 773 0.08 23.76 6.44
CA TRP A 773 0.57 23.33 5.13
C TRP A 773 0.56 24.48 4.12
N TRP A 774 1.53 24.48 3.21
CA TRP A 774 1.51 25.25 1.97
C TRP A 774 1.39 24.27 0.80
N GLY A 775 0.22 24.22 0.17
CA GLY A 775 -0.09 23.16 -0.80
C GLY A 775 -0.06 21.78 -0.12
N LEU A 776 0.84 20.92 -0.58
CA LEU A 776 1.08 19.60 0.02
C LEU A 776 2.36 19.55 0.85
N THR A 777 2.99 20.69 1.16
CA THR A 777 4.18 20.76 2.01
C THR A 777 3.83 21.28 3.41
N ALA A 778 4.13 20.54 4.47
CA ALA A 778 3.95 21.04 5.83
C ALA A 778 4.92 22.20 6.07
N THR A 779 4.37 23.33 6.51
CA THR A 779 5.10 24.58 6.73
C THR A 779 4.46 25.27 7.92
N GLY A 780 5.17 25.34 9.05
CA GLY A 780 4.70 25.89 10.31
C GLY A 780 4.47 24.82 11.39
N PRO A 781 3.68 25.14 12.44
CA PRO A 781 3.51 24.26 13.58
C PRO A 781 2.68 23.03 13.24
N ALA A 782 3.03 21.91 13.88
CA ALA A 782 2.21 20.72 13.98
C ALA A 782 2.18 20.22 15.43
N THR A 783 1.00 19.81 15.88
CA THR A 783 0.77 19.33 17.25
C THR A 783 -0.09 18.08 17.20
N SER A 784 0.29 17.04 17.94
CA SER A 784 -0.54 15.87 18.19
C SER A 784 -1.03 15.84 19.63
N PHE A 785 -2.18 15.22 19.83
CA PHE A 785 -2.87 15.15 21.11
C PHE A 785 -3.33 13.72 21.38
N ASP A 786 -3.36 13.34 22.66
CA ASP A 786 -4.07 12.15 23.09
C ASP A 786 -5.59 12.38 23.10
N ARG A 787 -6.34 11.37 23.50
CA ARG A 787 -7.81 11.39 23.49
C ARG A 787 -8.42 12.35 24.51
N ASP A 788 -7.68 12.72 25.54
CA ASP A 788 -8.08 13.67 26.58
C ASP A 788 -7.70 15.11 26.18
N GLY A 789 -7.13 15.29 25.00
CA GLY A 789 -6.70 16.58 24.47
C GLY A 789 -5.37 17.06 25.05
N LYS A 790 -4.63 16.21 25.77
CA LYS A 790 -3.29 16.53 26.23
C LYS A 790 -2.32 16.42 25.06
N VAL A 791 -1.44 17.40 24.96
CA VAL A 791 -0.40 17.45 23.92
C VAL A 791 0.57 16.29 24.10
N LEU A 792 0.77 15.52 23.03
CA LEU A 792 1.77 14.46 22.94
C LEU A 792 3.08 14.97 22.34
N HIS A 793 2.99 15.66 21.20
CA HIS A 793 4.14 16.21 20.49
C HIS A 793 3.85 17.59 19.91
N GLN A 794 4.88 18.43 19.84
CA GLN A 794 4.87 19.71 19.12
C GLN A 794 6.14 19.83 18.29
N ILE A 795 5.98 20.11 17.01
CA ILE A 795 7.08 20.28 16.07
C ILE A 795 6.82 21.46 15.14
N MET A 796 7.90 22.06 14.64
CA MET A 796 7.85 23.06 13.58
C MET A 796 8.35 22.44 12.30
N PHE A 797 7.62 22.63 11.20
CA PHE A 797 8.05 22.25 9.86
C PHE A 797 8.49 23.47 9.05
N ASP A 798 9.54 23.31 8.25
CA ASP A 798 9.93 24.21 7.17
C ASP A 798 10.21 23.37 5.93
N GLU A 799 9.53 23.69 4.83
CA GLU A 799 9.54 22.92 3.58
C GLU A 799 9.37 21.39 3.78
N GLY A 800 8.48 21.00 4.71
CA GLY A 800 8.20 19.61 5.01
C GLY A 800 9.27 18.90 5.86
N ARG A 801 10.27 19.63 6.38
CA ARG A 801 11.29 19.10 7.30
C ARG A 801 11.10 19.67 8.69
N ARG A 802 11.30 18.84 9.72
CA ARG A 802 11.31 19.33 11.10
C ARG A 802 12.46 20.34 11.27
N VAL A 803 12.12 21.53 11.76
CA VAL A 803 13.09 22.51 12.26
C VAL A 803 13.40 22.13 13.69
N VAL A 804 14.66 21.76 13.96
CA VAL A 804 15.14 21.67 15.34
C VAL A 804 15.33 23.11 15.80
N THR A 805 14.32 23.67 16.46
CA THR A 805 14.58 24.80 17.35
C THR A 805 15.50 24.27 18.44
N GLU A 806 16.74 24.75 18.51
CA GLU A 806 17.63 24.51 19.65
C GLU A 806 16.96 25.06 20.92
N ALA A 807 16.05 24.30 21.51
CA ALA A 807 15.85 24.36 22.93
C ALA A 807 16.88 23.39 23.51
N LYS A 808 17.99 23.93 24.02
CA LYS A 808 18.73 23.24 25.07
C LYS A 808 17.77 23.03 26.24
N SER A 809 17.00 21.95 26.22
CA SER A 809 16.32 21.46 27.41
C SER A 809 17.24 20.42 28.02
N GLU A 810 17.98 20.83 29.04
CA GLU A 810 18.47 19.92 30.06
C GLU A 810 17.27 19.13 30.58
N ILE A 811 17.06 17.90 30.12
CA ILE A 811 16.44 16.77 30.82
C ILE A 811 16.77 15.50 30.00
N GLN A 812 17.90 14.91 30.41
CA GLN A 812 18.30 13.49 30.49
C GLN A 812 18.31 12.57 29.25
N GLU A 813 19.55 12.20 28.91
CA GLU A 813 20.02 10.97 28.21
C GLU A 813 19.50 9.66 28.82
#